data_AF-A0A935KN39-F1
#
_entry.id   AF-A0A935KN39-F1
#
_cell.length_a   1.000
_cell.length_b   1.000
_cell.length_c   1.000
_cell.angle_alpha   90.00
_cell.angle_beta   90.00
_cell.angle_gamma   90.00
#
_symmetry.space_group_name_H-M   'P 1'
#
loop_
_entity.id
_entity.type
_entity.pdbx_description
1 polymer ?
#
loop_
_entity_poly.entity_id
_entity_poly.type
_entity_poly.pdbx_seq_one_letter_code
_entity_poly.pdbx_strand_id
1 'polypeptide(L)'
;MSDDPSGRDRESYLRLRRELARASGHEDALLELVRAEPDAAAAWLDQAKGELREALARGQLFEATRVGALVTGVLQAWEHEGKPVSSRGRPFAAALARLGEAIQQLLDCDYAAASSALAALVYDDDVDPTLRWAAALWRSRPAAEGGELDEALRLAGRALELAGPLGQQARALTMAHVAELQTLAGQHDNARISLQIAQQCRELVEDPRGLSLLLLSRARLEAAAGQLTAASDFAAMARQADPRAPEPVLFLAEQALIAQDLDEAEWVLGLFEPVEPMPLEIVRAQHLVELARRDEVPEQAISAYCRLRLGPPGAERLAEIETLVRRAPYFVELQELLAWTHLKGGDVPRAAADFDALSRRDDLPRHVLTSVRLGLGCLANLNNRDRRTGARLQAIAAATVAPRPAAMTAPPRDRVSTPGGVPFGVVAAAAADAVNEFEAVGSLPLDTTFVGPLARRLEQVLRGGAAAAVRPAAFTGTLDALGLPELLDFLRASRRTGTLVVSAAQGVGAVHLRWGMISGAVSPGSGSLGHRLVQRELIVPRQLATARRLQRRECPTELLGAILVRLGFVEAEAVRGVLEEQALEALVELIGWSGGCFAFDPDTQPTAAHPLGPGDLALDTQALLLEALRRIDEAAR
;
A
#
# COMPACT_ATOMS: atom_id res chain seq x y z
N MET A 1 -42.29 18.84 13.23
CA MET A 1 -41.19 18.11 12.58
C MET A 1 -39.98 19.01 12.71
N SER A 2 -39.16 18.75 13.72
CA SER A 2 -37.94 19.53 13.98
C SER A 2 -36.88 19.00 13.02
N ASP A 3 -36.53 19.77 11.99
CA ASP A 3 -35.35 19.50 11.17
C ASP A 3 -34.13 19.52 12.10
N ASP A 4 -33.50 18.37 12.33
CA ASP A 4 -32.24 18.27 13.06
C ASP A 4 -31.11 18.76 12.13
N PRO A 5 -30.51 19.94 12.38
CA PRO A 5 -29.47 20.48 11.52
C PRO A 5 -28.26 19.53 11.43
N SER A 6 -27.97 18.81 12.52
CA SER A 6 -26.82 17.91 12.61
C SER A 6 -26.97 16.66 11.72
N GLY A 7 -28.19 16.17 11.55
CA GLY A 7 -28.50 15.07 10.65
C GLY A 7 -28.39 15.47 9.17
N ARG A 8 -28.84 16.68 8.84
CA ARG A 8 -28.78 17.25 7.49
C ARG A 8 -27.35 17.52 7.04
N ASP A 9 -26.52 18.08 7.93
CA ASP A 9 -25.12 18.36 7.65
C ASP A 9 -24.32 17.07 7.43
N ARG A 10 -24.62 16.03 8.21
CA ARG A 10 -23.99 14.70 8.07
C ARG A 10 -24.34 14.01 6.75
N GLU A 11 -25.61 14.04 6.34
CA GLU A 11 -26.03 13.45 5.06
C GLU A 11 -25.41 14.19 3.86
N SER A 12 -25.35 15.52 3.95
CA SER A 12 -24.74 16.39 2.93
C SER A 12 -23.22 16.18 2.86
N TYR A 13 -22.55 16.01 3.99
CA TYR A 13 -21.14 15.62 4.05
C TYR A 13 -20.89 14.22 3.43
N LEU A 14 -21.74 13.23 3.73
CA LEU A 14 -21.61 11.89 3.13
C LEU A 14 -21.87 11.91 1.62
N ARG A 15 -22.68 12.86 1.14
CA ARG A 15 -22.86 13.11 -0.29
C ARG A 15 -21.57 13.68 -0.89
N LEU A 16 -21.00 14.74 -0.29
CA LEU A 16 -19.71 15.31 -0.70
C LEU A 16 -18.60 14.25 -0.76
N ARG A 17 -18.49 13.41 0.28
CA ARG A 17 -17.50 12.32 0.35
C ARG A 17 -17.67 11.28 -0.75
N ARG A 18 -18.91 11.00 -1.18
CA ARG A 18 -19.21 10.07 -2.29
C ARG A 18 -18.90 10.68 -3.65
N GLU A 19 -19.24 11.96 -3.86
CA GLU A 19 -18.93 12.66 -5.12
C GLU A 19 -17.41 12.78 -5.32
N LEU A 20 -16.66 13.10 -4.27
CA LEU A 20 -15.19 13.11 -4.31
C LEU A 20 -14.57 11.73 -4.57
N ALA A 21 -15.18 10.65 -4.08
CA ALA A 21 -14.72 9.30 -4.37
C ALA A 21 -14.96 8.90 -5.84
N ARG A 22 -15.91 9.56 -6.52
CA ARG A 22 -16.20 9.36 -7.95
C ARG A 22 -15.43 10.34 -8.85
N ALA A 23 -15.09 11.51 -8.33
CA ALA A 23 -14.49 12.61 -9.06
C ALA A 23 -12.97 12.65 -8.88
N SER A 24 -12.25 11.80 -9.60
CA SER A 24 -10.85 12.09 -9.94
C SER A 24 -10.86 13.30 -10.90
N GLY A 25 -10.46 14.48 -10.42
CA GLY A 25 -10.15 15.63 -11.31
C GLY A 25 -11.26 16.64 -11.64
N HIS A 26 -12.34 16.76 -10.87
CA HIS A 26 -13.35 17.83 -11.08
C HIS A 26 -13.42 18.80 -9.89
N GLU A 27 -12.45 19.72 -9.80
CA GLU A 27 -12.48 20.85 -8.84
C GLU A 27 -13.79 21.66 -8.95
N ASP A 28 -14.37 21.72 -10.15
CA ASP A 28 -15.61 22.44 -10.46
C ASP A 28 -16.84 21.86 -9.74
N ALA A 29 -16.98 20.53 -9.62
CA ALA A 29 -18.12 19.91 -8.95
C ALA A 29 -18.10 20.16 -7.44
N LEU A 30 -16.91 20.23 -6.86
CA LEU A 30 -16.68 20.54 -5.45
C LEU A 30 -16.99 22.02 -5.16
N LEU A 31 -16.56 22.91 -6.06
CA LEU A 31 -16.92 24.33 -6.06
C LEU A 31 -18.43 24.54 -6.16
N GLU A 32 -19.12 23.85 -7.06
CA GLU A 32 -20.58 23.93 -7.18
C GLU A 32 -21.30 23.49 -5.90
N LEU A 33 -20.83 22.40 -5.27
CA LEU A 33 -21.45 21.86 -4.06
C LEU A 33 -21.20 22.74 -2.84
N VAL A 34 -20.00 23.32 -2.70
CA VAL A 34 -19.67 24.31 -1.65
C VAL A 34 -20.46 25.61 -1.85
N ARG A 35 -20.63 26.08 -3.09
CA ARG A 35 -21.47 27.26 -3.41
C ARG A 35 -22.95 27.03 -3.15
N ALA A 36 -23.43 25.80 -3.34
CA ALA A 36 -24.83 25.45 -3.09
C ALA A 36 -25.16 25.46 -1.58
N GLU A 37 -24.19 25.12 -0.72
CA GLU A 37 -24.39 24.97 0.72
C GLU A 37 -23.23 25.59 1.56
N PRO A 38 -23.00 26.92 1.48
CA PRO A 38 -21.85 27.57 2.12
C PRO A 38 -21.87 27.49 3.65
N ASP A 39 -23.07 27.47 4.25
CA ASP A 39 -23.26 27.34 5.70
C ASP A 39 -22.84 25.96 6.24
N ALA A 40 -22.95 24.90 5.41
CA ALA A 40 -22.63 23.52 5.79
C ALA A 40 -21.13 23.21 5.68
N ALA A 41 -20.41 23.96 4.84
CA ALA A 41 -19.00 23.70 4.55
C ALA A 41 -18.06 23.85 5.76
N ALA A 42 -18.45 24.59 6.80
CA ALA A 42 -17.70 24.68 8.05
C ALA A 42 -17.77 23.40 8.86
N ALA A 43 -18.97 22.82 8.94
CA ALA A 43 -19.17 21.51 9.54
C ALA A 43 -18.45 20.42 8.74
N TRP A 44 -18.47 20.50 7.40
CA TRP A 44 -17.73 19.56 6.55
C TRP A 44 -16.22 19.62 6.77
N LEU A 45 -15.66 20.82 6.86
CA LEU A 45 -14.23 21.01 7.09
C LEU A 45 -13.81 20.44 8.46
N ASP A 46 -14.59 20.71 9.51
CA ASP A 46 -14.32 20.19 10.85
C ASP A 46 -14.39 18.66 10.89
N GLN A 47 -15.44 18.08 10.27
CA GLN A 47 -15.61 16.64 10.15
C GLN A 47 -14.47 15.98 9.34
N ALA A 48 -14.10 16.55 8.20
CA ALA A 48 -12.99 16.05 7.38
C ALA A 48 -11.64 16.16 8.11
N LYS A 49 -11.40 17.25 8.86
CA LYS A 49 -10.22 17.37 9.71
C LYS A 49 -10.21 16.35 10.84
N GLY A 50 -11.37 15.99 11.41
CA GLY A 50 -11.51 14.88 12.35
C GLY A 50 -11.11 13.54 11.75
N GLU A 51 -11.67 13.20 10.59
CA GLU A 51 -11.31 11.99 9.84
C GLU A 51 -9.81 11.95 9.47
N LEU A 52 -9.25 13.09 9.06
CA LEU A 52 -7.83 13.21 8.74
C LEU A 52 -6.96 12.97 9.97
N ARG A 53 -7.34 13.53 11.14
CA ARG A 53 -6.61 13.31 12.40
C ARG A 53 -6.57 11.83 12.77
N GLU A 54 -7.69 11.15 12.64
CA GLU A 54 -7.80 9.71 12.90
C GLU A 54 -6.93 8.89 11.94
N ALA A 55 -7.04 9.15 10.63
CA ALA A 55 -6.25 8.44 9.62
C ALA A 55 -4.74 8.65 9.83
N LEU A 56 -4.30 9.88 10.10
CA LEU A 56 -2.90 10.20 10.36
C LEU A 56 -2.38 9.56 11.64
N ALA A 57 -3.14 9.59 12.74
CA ALA A 57 -2.74 8.97 14.00
C ALA A 57 -2.62 7.44 13.89
N ARG A 58 -3.50 6.82 13.10
CA ARG A 58 -3.51 5.36 12.89
C ARG A 58 -2.53 4.87 11.82
N GLY A 59 -1.87 5.77 11.09
CA GLY A 59 -1.00 5.37 9.98
C GLY A 59 -1.73 4.90 8.74
N GLN A 60 -3.01 5.25 8.58
CA GLN A 60 -3.81 4.94 7.39
C GLN A 60 -3.52 5.94 6.28
N LEU A 61 -2.32 5.87 5.71
CA LEU A 61 -1.79 6.90 4.79
C LEU A 61 -2.64 7.09 3.53
N PHE A 62 -3.22 6.02 3.01
CA PHE A 62 -4.16 6.10 1.88
C PHE A 62 -5.41 6.91 2.24
N GLU A 63 -6.05 6.61 3.36
CA GLU A 63 -7.21 7.36 3.85
C GLU A 63 -6.84 8.80 4.20
N ALA A 64 -5.66 9.02 4.81
CA ALA A 64 -5.17 10.36 5.11
C ALA A 64 -4.96 11.19 3.83
N THR A 65 -4.48 10.57 2.76
CA THR A 65 -4.33 11.22 1.45
C THR A 65 -5.69 11.56 0.86
N ARG A 66 -6.63 10.60 0.86
CA ARG A 66 -7.99 10.78 0.34
C ARG A 66 -8.76 11.89 1.08
N VAL A 67 -8.74 11.87 2.41
CA VAL A 67 -9.41 12.87 3.25
C VAL A 67 -8.66 14.20 3.21
N GLY A 68 -7.33 14.20 3.10
CA GLY A 68 -6.52 15.40 2.94
C GLY A 68 -6.81 16.15 1.65
N ALA A 69 -7.08 15.43 0.55
CA ALA A 69 -7.53 16.00 -0.70
C ALA A 69 -8.92 16.67 -0.55
N LEU A 70 -9.85 16.04 0.17
CA LEU A 70 -11.15 16.63 0.53
C LEU A 70 -10.98 17.94 1.31
N VAL A 71 -10.16 17.94 2.37
CA VAL A 71 -9.89 19.15 3.18
C VAL A 71 -9.29 20.26 2.32
N THR A 72 -8.34 19.90 1.45
CA THR A 72 -7.70 20.84 0.51
C THR A 72 -8.73 21.44 -0.45
N GLY A 73 -9.57 20.62 -1.06
CA GLY A 73 -10.59 21.05 -2.01
C GLY A 73 -11.63 21.97 -1.38
N VAL A 74 -12.12 21.64 -0.17
CA VAL A 74 -13.06 22.52 0.56
C VAL A 74 -12.41 23.86 0.92
N LEU A 75 -11.15 23.86 1.40
CA LEU A 75 -10.43 25.09 1.72
C LEU A 75 -10.20 25.97 0.49
N GLN A 76 -9.88 25.38 -0.67
CA GLN A 76 -9.69 26.12 -1.92
C GLN A 76 -11.02 26.66 -2.48
N ALA A 77 -12.09 25.87 -2.42
CA ALA A 77 -13.43 26.29 -2.88
C ALA A 77 -13.96 27.47 -2.06
N TRP A 78 -13.76 27.45 -0.75
CA TRP A 78 -14.11 28.55 0.16
C TRP A 78 -13.33 29.85 -0.08
N GLU A 79 -12.10 29.77 -0.62
CA GLU A 79 -11.31 30.97 -0.93
C GLU A 79 -11.90 31.77 -2.11
N HIS A 80 -12.68 31.13 -2.99
CA HIS A 80 -13.26 31.77 -4.18
C HIS A 80 -14.46 32.70 -3.92
N GLU A 81 -15.05 32.71 -2.72
CA GLU A 81 -16.24 33.52 -2.38
C GLU A 81 -15.96 34.91 -1.77
N GLY A 82 -14.73 35.45 -1.82
CA GLY A 82 -14.58 36.92 -1.60
C GLY A 82 -13.25 37.55 -1.15
N LYS A 83 -12.08 36.89 -1.15
CA LYS A 83 -10.78 37.53 -0.87
C LYS A 83 -9.65 36.92 -1.74
N PRO A 84 -8.56 37.66 -2.03
CA PRO A 84 -7.62 37.30 -3.09
C PRO A 84 -6.90 35.98 -2.81
N VAL A 85 -6.52 35.31 -3.91
CA VAL A 85 -5.84 34.01 -4.01
C VAL A 85 -4.55 33.98 -3.19
N SER A 86 -4.65 33.63 -1.91
CA SER A 86 -3.66 32.98 -1.04
C SER A 86 -4.03 33.23 0.43
N SER A 87 -4.49 32.22 1.19
CA SER A 87 -4.15 32.22 2.62
C SER A 87 -4.23 30.87 3.35
N ARG A 88 -4.97 29.84 2.90
CA ARG A 88 -5.13 28.61 3.70
C ARG A 88 -5.13 27.28 2.92
N GLY A 89 -5.76 27.19 1.75
CA GLY A 89 -5.88 25.93 0.99
C GLY A 89 -4.57 25.45 0.37
N ARG A 90 -3.89 26.30 -0.40
CA ARG A 90 -2.56 25.98 -0.98
C ARG A 90 -1.48 25.75 0.08
N PRO A 91 -1.37 26.58 1.15
CA PRO A 91 -0.47 26.31 2.26
C PRO A 91 -0.75 24.95 2.95
N PHE A 92 -2.03 24.60 3.15
CA PHE A 92 -2.41 23.32 3.73
C PHE A 92 -1.96 22.14 2.86
N ALA A 93 -2.24 22.18 1.56
CA ALA A 93 -1.83 21.14 0.62
C ALA A 93 -0.31 20.94 0.60
N ALA A 94 0.45 22.05 0.56
CA ALA A 94 1.91 22.01 0.60
C ALA A 94 2.44 21.43 1.92
N ALA A 95 1.84 21.80 3.06
CA ALA A 95 2.21 21.25 4.36
C ALA A 95 1.85 19.76 4.48
N LEU A 96 0.70 19.34 3.96
CA LEU A 96 0.28 17.93 3.94
C LEU A 96 1.24 17.09 3.07
N ALA A 97 1.65 17.59 1.91
CA ALA A 97 2.64 16.94 1.06
C ALA A 97 4.00 16.80 1.77
N ARG A 98 4.46 17.86 2.44
CA ARG A 98 5.69 17.81 3.27
C ARG A 98 5.58 16.81 4.41
N LEU A 99 4.42 16.70 5.06
CA LEU A 99 4.15 15.70 6.09
C LEU A 99 4.21 14.28 5.51
N GLY A 100 3.57 14.06 4.37
CA GLY A 100 3.62 12.78 3.65
C GLY A 100 5.05 12.37 3.27
N GLU A 101 5.85 13.29 2.73
CA GLU A 101 7.27 13.05 2.42
C GLU A 101 8.06 12.68 3.69
N ALA A 102 7.82 13.39 4.79
CA ALA A 102 8.51 13.11 6.06
C ALA A 102 8.12 11.74 6.64
N ILE A 103 6.85 11.34 6.53
CA ILE A 103 6.39 10.01 6.92
C ILE A 103 7.01 8.94 6.01
N GLN A 104 7.11 9.18 4.70
CA GLN A 104 7.78 8.26 3.79
C GLN A 104 9.25 8.06 4.16
N GLN A 105 9.95 9.15 4.52
CA GLN A 105 11.32 9.08 5.02
C GLN A 105 11.44 8.20 6.27
N LEU A 106 10.43 8.20 7.16
CA LEU A 106 10.38 7.27 8.30
C LEU A 106 10.22 5.82 7.87
N LEU A 107 9.32 5.55 6.93
CA LEU A 107 9.10 4.20 6.40
C LEU A 107 10.33 3.65 5.67
N ASP A 108 11.11 4.54 5.06
CA ASP A 108 12.40 4.24 4.43
C ASP A 108 13.56 4.10 5.45
N CYS A 109 13.27 4.21 6.76
CA CYS A 109 14.26 4.22 7.85
C CYS A 109 15.29 5.37 7.78
N ASP A 110 14.99 6.47 7.08
CA ASP A 110 15.77 7.71 7.12
C ASP A 110 15.30 8.61 8.27
N TYR A 111 15.59 8.17 9.49
CA TYR A 111 15.14 8.85 10.70
C TYR A 111 15.73 10.25 10.88
N ALA A 112 16.97 10.47 10.41
CA ALA A 112 17.60 11.78 10.49
C ALA A 112 16.87 12.82 9.64
N ALA A 113 16.60 12.50 8.38
CA ALA A 113 15.89 13.44 7.50
C ALA A 113 14.44 13.62 7.93
N ALA A 114 13.76 12.53 8.29
CA ALA A 114 12.39 12.60 8.76
C ALA A 114 12.26 13.43 10.03
N SER A 115 13.16 13.26 11.00
CA SER A 115 13.18 14.05 12.24
C SER A 115 13.31 15.54 11.93
N SER A 116 14.22 15.91 11.02
CA SER A 116 14.38 17.30 10.57
C SER A 116 13.12 17.83 9.87
N ALA A 117 12.54 17.05 8.96
CA ALA A 117 11.37 17.45 8.18
C ALA A 117 10.11 17.60 9.06
N LEU A 118 9.88 16.67 9.99
CA LEU A 118 8.78 16.73 10.95
C LEU A 118 8.97 17.89 11.93
N ALA A 119 10.18 18.13 12.45
CA ALA A 119 10.45 19.27 13.32
C ALA A 119 10.15 20.60 12.62
N ALA A 120 10.50 20.73 11.33
CA ALA A 120 10.20 21.91 10.54
C ALA A 120 8.69 22.17 10.37
N LEU A 121 7.83 21.14 10.46
CA LEU A 121 6.37 21.31 10.46
C LEU A 121 5.83 21.63 11.85
N VAL A 122 6.36 20.99 12.91
CA VAL A 122 5.88 21.17 14.29
C VAL A 122 6.02 22.62 14.77
N TYR A 123 7.16 23.26 14.47
CA TYR A 123 7.51 24.59 14.96
C TYR A 123 7.16 25.73 14.00
N ASP A 124 6.57 25.43 12.84
CA ASP A 124 6.09 26.42 11.89
C ASP A 124 4.67 26.84 12.26
N ASP A 125 4.50 28.09 12.69
CA ASP A 125 3.22 28.63 13.13
C ASP A 125 2.24 28.90 11.97
N ASP A 126 2.73 28.93 10.73
CA ASP A 126 1.91 29.08 9.53
C ASP A 126 1.28 27.74 9.07
N VAL A 127 1.73 26.61 9.63
CA VAL A 127 1.18 25.28 9.33
C VAL A 127 -0.10 25.03 10.11
N ASP A 128 -1.08 24.40 9.44
CA ASP A 128 -2.36 24.05 10.05
C ASP A 128 -2.19 23.22 11.34
N PRO A 129 -2.90 23.56 12.43
CA PRO A 129 -2.76 22.88 13.72
C PRO A 129 -2.92 21.36 13.66
N THR A 130 -3.79 20.83 12.79
CA THR A 130 -3.95 19.38 12.59
C THR A 130 -2.67 18.75 12.06
N LEU A 131 -2.00 19.40 11.11
CA LEU A 131 -0.77 18.90 10.51
C LEU A 131 0.43 19.05 11.45
N ARG A 132 0.49 20.14 12.25
CA ARG A 132 1.51 20.31 13.30
C ARG A 132 1.40 19.22 14.38
N TRP A 133 0.18 18.95 14.83
CA TRP A 133 -0.11 17.89 15.78
C TRP A 133 0.29 16.52 15.23
N ALA A 134 -0.11 16.21 14.00
CA ALA A 134 0.26 14.95 13.36
C ALA A 134 1.79 14.83 13.22
N ALA A 135 2.48 15.89 12.78
CA ALA A 135 3.93 15.90 12.69
C ALA A 135 4.60 15.62 14.06
N ALA A 136 4.05 16.16 15.14
CA ALA A 136 4.55 15.90 16.50
C ALA A 136 4.34 14.45 16.93
N LEU A 137 3.17 13.85 16.63
CA LEU A 137 2.92 12.43 16.88
C LEU A 137 3.92 11.54 16.12
N TRP A 138 4.07 11.75 14.82
CA TRP A 138 4.97 10.97 13.99
C TRP A 138 6.43 11.13 14.38
N ARG A 139 6.84 12.30 14.87
CA ARG A 139 8.21 12.54 15.34
C ARG A 139 8.61 11.70 16.55
N SER A 140 7.65 11.26 17.37
CA SER A 140 7.95 10.43 18.54
C SER A 140 8.21 8.95 18.22
N ARG A 141 7.68 8.44 17.09
CA ARG A 141 7.77 7.02 16.72
C ARG A 141 9.21 6.52 16.49
N PRO A 142 10.10 7.25 15.79
CA PRO A 142 11.46 6.79 15.54
C PRO A 142 12.29 6.70 16.81
N ALA A 143 12.12 7.67 17.73
CA ALA A 143 12.76 7.63 19.04
C ALA A 143 12.32 6.38 19.80
N ALA A 144 11.02 6.03 19.75
CA ALA A 144 10.53 4.79 20.33
C ALA A 144 11.13 3.56 19.64
N GLU A 145 11.14 3.50 18.30
CA GLU A 145 11.72 2.37 17.55
C GLU A 145 13.23 2.19 17.80
N GLY A 146 13.97 3.28 18.04
CA GLY A 146 15.39 3.26 18.40
C GLY A 146 15.67 2.93 19.88
N GLY A 147 14.63 2.79 20.71
CA GLY A 147 14.77 2.51 22.15
C GLY A 147 14.93 3.76 23.04
N GLU A 148 14.85 4.97 22.48
CA GLU A 148 14.91 6.23 23.22
C GLU A 148 13.52 6.62 23.78
N LEU A 149 12.97 5.79 24.67
CA LEU A 149 11.59 5.91 25.16
C LEU A 149 11.31 7.23 25.92
N ASP A 150 12.29 7.76 26.65
CA ASP A 150 12.13 9.05 27.34
C ASP A 150 11.98 10.22 26.36
N GLU A 151 12.77 10.20 25.28
CA GLU A 151 12.68 11.18 24.20
C GLU A 151 11.35 11.03 23.44
N ALA A 152 10.92 9.79 23.17
CA ALA A 152 9.62 9.52 22.56
C ALA A 152 8.46 10.08 23.41
N LEU A 153 8.48 9.87 24.72
CA LEU A 153 7.48 10.41 25.65
C LEU A 153 7.51 11.94 25.70
N ARG A 154 8.70 12.56 25.69
CA ARG A 154 8.83 14.02 25.62
C ARG A 154 8.23 14.60 24.34
N LEU A 155 8.48 13.95 23.20
CA LEU A 155 7.92 14.33 21.90
C LEU A 155 6.40 14.12 21.86
N ALA A 156 5.89 13.03 22.44
CA ALA A 156 4.46 12.80 22.58
C ALA A 156 3.77 13.85 23.49
N GLY A 157 4.47 14.33 24.53
CA GLY A 157 4.02 15.47 25.33
C GLY A 157 3.80 16.74 24.51
N ARG A 158 4.68 17.02 23.54
CA ARG A 158 4.49 18.13 22.60
C ARG A 158 3.25 17.92 21.71
N ALA A 159 2.99 16.69 21.27
CA ALA A 159 1.75 16.40 20.55
C ALA A 159 0.52 16.64 21.43
N LEU A 160 0.59 16.32 22.73
CA LEU A 160 -0.53 16.54 23.67
C LEU A 160 -0.85 18.02 23.87
N GLU A 161 0.17 18.88 23.94
CA GLU A 161 0.00 20.34 23.97
C GLU A 161 -0.74 20.83 22.70
N LEU A 162 -0.32 20.35 21.53
CA LEU A 162 -0.93 20.70 20.24
C LEU A 162 -2.32 20.10 20.04
N ALA A 163 -2.63 18.99 20.71
CA ALA A 163 -3.97 18.40 20.72
C ALA A 163 -4.98 19.26 21.52
N GLY A 164 -4.49 20.11 22.43
CA GLY A 164 -5.31 20.97 23.29
C GLY A 164 -6.39 21.76 22.53
N PRO A 165 -6.00 22.59 21.55
CA PRO A 165 -6.93 23.38 20.74
C PRO A 165 -7.76 22.56 19.72
N LEU A 166 -7.36 21.32 19.41
CA LEU A 166 -7.98 20.48 18.37
C LEU A 166 -9.19 19.68 18.87
N GLY A 167 -9.47 19.70 20.17
CA GLY A 167 -10.64 19.03 20.76
C GLY A 167 -10.34 17.67 21.40
N GLN A 168 -11.40 17.01 21.87
CA GLN A 168 -11.28 15.79 22.70
C GLN A 168 -10.74 14.59 21.91
N GLN A 169 -11.09 14.46 20.63
CA GLN A 169 -10.63 13.36 19.79
C GLN A 169 -9.11 13.38 19.58
N ALA A 170 -8.52 14.55 19.26
CA ALA A 170 -7.07 14.68 19.12
C ALA A 170 -6.34 14.34 20.43
N ARG A 171 -6.89 14.79 21.57
CA ARG A 171 -6.36 14.45 22.90
C ARG A 171 -6.41 12.94 23.14
N ALA A 172 -7.54 12.30 22.86
CA ALA A 172 -7.71 10.86 23.06
C ALA A 172 -6.76 10.03 22.20
N LEU A 173 -6.62 10.35 20.91
CA LEU A 173 -5.65 9.71 20.02
C LEU A 173 -4.20 9.87 20.53
N THR A 174 -3.87 11.06 21.05
CA THR A 174 -2.55 11.31 21.65
C THR A 174 -2.35 10.52 22.94
N MET A 175 -3.36 10.44 23.80
CA MET A 175 -3.29 9.68 25.05
C MET A 175 -3.19 8.17 24.80
N ALA A 176 -3.83 7.65 23.75
CA ALA A 176 -3.64 6.26 23.33
C ALA A 176 -2.18 6.00 22.91
N HIS A 177 -1.60 6.90 22.10
CA HIS A 177 -0.18 6.82 21.71
C HIS A 177 0.77 6.94 22.91
N VAL A 178 0.52 7.86 23.84
CA VAL A 178 1.29 7.99 25.09
C VAL A 178 1.21 6.71 25.93
N ALA A 179 0.04 6.07 26.01
CA ALA A 179 -0.11 4.82 26.73
C ALA A 179 0.72 3.68 26.11
N GLU A 180 0.82 3.62 24.79
CA GLU A 180 1.68 2.64 24.10
C GLU A 180 3.16 2.85 24.44
N LEU A 181 3.62 4.10 24.42
CA LEU A 181 4.99 4.44 24.83
C LEU A 181 5.26 4.13 26.31
N GLN A 182 4.31 4.45 27.20
CA GLN A 182 4.38 4.11 28.62
C GLN A 182 4.40 2.60 28.86
N THR A 183 3.67 1.84 28.05
CA THR A 183 3.68 0.37 28.08
C THR A 183 5.06 -0.16 27.74
N LEU A 184 5.67 0.32 26.65
CA LEU A 184 7.04 -0.05 26.26
C LEU A 184 8.07 0.34 27.33
N ALA A 185 7.84 1.46 28.02
CA ALA A 185 8.71 1.94 29.10
C ALA A 185 8.48 1.23 30.45
N GLY A 186 7.58 0.23 30.51
CA GLY A 186 7.24 -0.48 31.76
C GLY A 186 6.42 0.35 32.75
N GLN A 187 5.92 1.52 32.36
CA GLN A 187 5.12 2.42 33.18
C GLN A 187 3.62 2.03 33.14
N HIS A 188 3.32 0.79 33.53
CA HIS A 188 2.00 0.20 33.29
C HIS A 188 0.84 0.97 33.95
N ASP A 189 1.02 1.50 35.16
CA ASP A 189 -0.04 2.26 35.85
C ASP A 189 -0.33 3.59 35.14
N ASN A 190 0.70 4.28 34.67
CA ASN A 190 0.55 5.49 33.88
C ASN A 190 -0.17 5.18 32.56
N ALA A 191 0.20 4.08 31.89
CA ALA A 191 -0.45 3.63 30.67
C ALA A 191 -1.94 3.33 30.87
N ARG A 192 -2.33 2.71 32.00
CA ARG A 192 -3.74 2.45 32.34
C ARG A 192 -4.52 3.75 32.47
N ILE A 193 -3.96 4.75 33.15
CA ILE A 193 -4.57 6.08 33.32
C ILE A 193 -4.72 6.76 31.95
N SER A 194 -3.68 6.73 31.12
CA SER A 194 -3.68 7.32 29.78
C SER A 194 -4.76 6.71 28.89
N LEU A 195 -4.91 5.37 28.87
CA LEU A 195 -5.98 4.71 28.14
C LEU A 195 -7.37 5.03 28.70
N GLN A 196 -7.51 5.12 30.02
CA GLN A 196 -8.79 5.49 30.63
C GLN A 196 -9.23 6.89 30.20
N ILE A 197 -8.29 7.84 30.08
CA ILE A 197 -8.57 9.17 29.55
C ILE A 197 -8.98 9.09 28.08
N ALA A 198 -8.26 8.31 27.26
CA ALA A 198 -8.60 8.14 25.84
C ALA A 198 -10.02 7.54 25.65
N GLN A 199 -10.41 6.60 26.51
CA GLN A 199 -11.74 5.96 26.51
C GLN A 199 -12.89 6.90 26.87
N GLN A 200 -12.63 8.08 27.43
CA GLN A 200 -13.69 9.08 27.69
C GLN A 200 -14.15 9.78 26.41
N CYS A 201 -13.40 9.67 25.30
CA CYS A 201 -13.78 10.27 24.04
C CYS A 201 -14.86 9.45 23.33
N ARG A 202 -16.08 9.99 23.33
CA ARG A 202 -17.26 9.37 22.71
C ARG A 202 -17.05 9.06 21.23
N GLU A 203 -16.51 10.00 20.46
CA GLU A 203 -16.25 9.84 19.02
C GLU A 203 -15.38 8.61 18.72
N LEU A 204 -14.37 8.35 19.57
CA LEU A 204 -13.46 7.22 19.38
C LEU A 204 -14.07 5.89 19.84
N VAL A 205 -14.94 5.91 20.84
CA VAL A 205 -15.61 4.71 21.38
C VAL A 205 -16.82 4.27 20.54
N GLU A 206 -17.53 5.21 19.94
CA GLU A 206 -18.68 4.91 19.07
C GLU A 206 -18.23 4.45 17.66
N ASP A 207 -17.00 4.78 17.24
CA ASP A 207 -16.36 4.23 16.05
C ASP A 207 -15.85 2.80 16.31
N PRO A 208 -16.31 1.78 15.57
CA PRO A 208 -15.85 0.39 15.74
C PRO A 208 -14.33 0.22 15.65
N ARG A 209 -13.68 0.96 14.75
CA ARG A 209 -12.22 0.90 14.56
C ARG A 209 -11.48 1.55 15.73
N GLY A 210 -11.99 2.67 16.23
CA GLY A 210 -11.46 3.40 17.37
C GLY A 210 -11.57 2.61 18.67
N LEU A 211 -12.73 1.98 18.89
CA LEU A 211 -12.93 1.07 20.00
C LEU A 211 -11.99 -0.13 19.93
N SER A 212 -11.86 -0.75 18.75
CA SER A 212 -10.93 -1.86 18.52
C SER A 212 -9.49 -1.47 18.85
N LEU A 213 -9.04 -0.30 18.39
CA LEU A 213 -7.71 0.23 18.69
C LEU A 213 -7.48 0.39 20.20
N LEU A 214 -8.40 1.07 20.91
CA LEU A 214 -8.25 1.29 22.35
C LEU A 214 -8.22 -0.01 23.16
N LEU A 215 -9.06 -0.98 22.77
CA LEU A 215 -9.12 -2.30 23.39
C LEU A 215 -7.84 -3.09 23.10
N LEU A 216 -7.29 -3.01 21.89
CA LEU A 216 -6.04 -3.67 21.55
C LEU A 216 -4.84 -3.04 22.27
N SER A 217 -4.76 -1.71 22.37
CA SER A 217 -3.72 -1.06 23.17
C SER A 217 -3.84 -1.45 24.65
N ARG A 218 -5.07 -1.65 25.17
CA ARG A 218 -5.28 -2.20 26.51
C ARG A 218 -4.82 -3.66 26.63
N ALA A 219 -5.09 -4.49 25.63
CA ALA A 219 -4.64 -5.88 25.60
C ALA A 219 -3.10 -5.98 25.66
N ARG A 220 -2.40 -5.17 24.85
CA ARG A 220 -0.94 -5.09 24.85
C ARG A 220 -0.38 -4.64 26.20
N LEU A 221 -1.02 -3.64 26.82
CA LEU A 221 -0.66 -3.19 28.17
C LEU A 221 -0.79 -4.29 29.21
N GLU A 222 -1.92 -4.99 29.25
CA GLU A 222 -2.12 -6.05 30.24
C GLU A 222 -1.18 -7.24 29.99
N ALA A 223 -0.86 -7.57 28.74
CA ALA A 223 0.17 -8.57 28.44
C ALA A 223 1.55 -8.14 28.93
N ALA A 224 1.95 -6.88 28.70
CA ALA A 224 3.21 -6.34 29.23
C ALA A 224 3.25 -6.34 30.77
N ALA A 225 2.10 -6.15 31.42
CA ALA A 225 1.95 -6.26 32.87
C ALA A 225 1.84 -7.70 33.40
N GLY A 226 1.94 -8.71 32.54
CA GLY A 226 1.84 -10.13 32.91
C GLY A 226 0.42 -10.62 33.19
N GLN A 227 -0.61 -9.83 32.88
CA GLN A 227 -2.03 -10.15 33.08
C GLN A 227 -2.61 -10.80 31.81
N LEU A 228 -2.11 -11.98 31.46
CA LEU A 228 -2.40 -12.63 30.17
C LEU A 228 -3.90 -12.92 29.93
N THR A 229 -4.64 -13.32 30.95
CA THR A 229 -6.10 -13.56 30.81
C THR A 229 -6.83 -12.28 30.44
N ALA A 230 -6.56 -11.18 31.16
CA ALA A 230 -7.15 -9.88 30.86
C ALA A 230 -6.75 -9.39 29.46
N ALA A 231 -5.49 -9.63 29.07
CA ALA A 231 -5.01 -9.29 27.74
C ALA A 231 -5.80 -10.02 26.63
N SER A 232 -6.04 -11.32 26.79
CA SER A 232 -6.84 -12.12 25.85
C SER A 232 -8.30 -11.64 25.78
N ASP A 233 -8.91 -11.31 26.93
CA ASP A 233 -10.28 -10.79 26.98
C ASP A 233 -10.40 -9.47 26.20
N PHE A 234 -9.49 -8.53 26.43
CA PHE A 234 -9.48 -7.25 25.72
C PHE A 234 -9.23 -7.41 24.22
N ALA A 235 -8.35 -8.33 23.82
CA ALA A 235 -8.12 -8.60 22.40
C ALA A 235 -9.33 -9.27 21.73
N ALA A 236 -10.03 -10.17 22.43
CA ALA A 236 -11.28 -10.74 21.94
C ALA A 236 -12.37 -9.67 21.77
N MET A 237 -12.48 -8.74 22.72
CA MET A 237 -13.38 -7.58 22.60
C MET A 237 -12.97 -6.66 21.42
N ALA A 238 -11.67 -6.41 21.23
CA ALA A 238 -11.15 -5.61 20.13
C ALA A 238 -11.54 -6.21 18.76
N ARG A 239 -11.44 -7.55 18.64
CA ARG A 239 -11.88 -8.28 17.44
C ARG A 239 -13.39 -8.20 17.23
N GLN A 240 -14.18 -8.26 18.29
CA GLN A 240 -15.64 -8.10 18.17
C GLN A 240 -16.02 -6.68 17.72
N ALA A 241 -15.26 -5.67 18.17
CA ALA A 241 -15.46 -4.29 17.75
C ALA A 241 -15.14 -4.09 16.26
N ASP A 242 -14.01 -4.61 15.76
CA ASP A 242 -13.68 -4.61 14.33
C ASP A 242 -13.25 -6.01 13.85
N PRO A 243 -14.18 -6.82 13.33
CA PRO A 243 -13.87 -8.18 12.85
C PRO A 243 -12.91 -8.24 11.65
N ARG A 244 -12.73 -7.12 10.93
CA ARG A 244 -11.85 -7.06 9.74
C ARG A 244 -10.41 -6.70 10.09
N ALA A 245 -10.18 -6.18 11.30
CA ALA A 245 -8.84 -5.84 11.78
C ALA A 245 -8.01 -7.11 12.01
N PRO A 246 -6.85 -7.29 11.34
CA PRO A 246 -5.98 -8.44 11.59
C PRO A 246 -5.27 -8.37 12.95
N GLU A 247 -5.08 -7.18 13.50
CA GLU A 247 -4.20 -6.95 14.65
C GLU A 247 -4.67 -7.64 15.95
N PRO A 248 -5.98 -7.67 16.30
CA PRO A 248 -6.45 -8.44 17.45
C PRO A 248 -6.23 -9.96 17.31
N VAL A 249 -6.41 -10.49 16.10
CA VAL A 249 -6.17 -11.92 15.82
C VAL A 249 -4.69 -12.24 15.89
N LEU A 250 -3.84 -11.40 15.29
CA LEU A 250 -2.39 -11.54 15.37
C LEU A 250 -1.90 -11.51 16.80
N PHE A 251 -2.40 -10.57 17.61
CA PHE A 251 -2.03 -10.48 19.01
C PHE A 251 -2.36 -11.78 19.77
N LEU A 252 -3.59 -12.30 19.63
CA LEU A 252 -4.01 -13.55 20.27
C LEU A 252 -3.15 -14.74 19.81
N ALA A 253 -2.89 -14.86 18.50
CA ALA A 253 -2.06 -15.92 17.93
C ALA A 253 -0.61 -15.83 18.44
N GLU A 254 -0.06 -14.63 18.56
CA GLU A 254 1.27 -14.39 19.11
C GLU A 254 1.35 -14.75 20.59
N GLN A 255 0.32 -14.43 21.39
CA GLN A 255 0.27 -14.86 22.79
C GLN A 255 0.24 -16.40 22.91
N ALA A 256 -0.55 -17.08 22.06
CA ALA A 256 -0.58 -18.54 22.01
C ALA A 256 0.78 -19.14 21.61
N LEU A 257 1.44 -18.59 20.58
CA LEU A 257 2.80 -18.99 20.18
C LEU A 257 3.84 -18.74 21.29
N ILE A 258 3.71 -17.66 22.05
CA ILE A 258 4.56 -17.39 23.22
C ILE A 258 4.34 -18.46 24.29
N ALA A 259 3.09 -18.84 24.54
CA ALA A 259 2.69 -19.89 25.46
C ALA A 259 2.98 -21.32 24.97
N GLN A 260 3.46 -21.48 23.73
CA GLN A 260 3.69 -22.77 23.07
C GLN A 260 2.39 -23.59 22.89
N ASP A 261 1.26 -22.91 22.76
CA ASP A 261 -0.04 -23.52 22.47
C ASP A 261 -0.32 -23.41 20.97
N LEU A 262 0.15 -24.40 20.21
CA LEU A 262 -0.01 -24.43 18.75
C LEU A 262 -1.46 -24.65 18.33
N ASP A 263 -2.24 -25.38 19.12
CA ASP A 263 -3.65 -25.66 18.83
C ASP A 263 -4.47 -24.37 18.92
N GLU A 264 -4.26 -23.59 19.98
CA GLU A 264 -4.89 -22.28 20.15
C GLU A 264 -4.43 -21.28 19.07
N ALA A 265 -3.12 -21.24 18.77
CA ALA A 265 -2.59 -20.35 17.73
C ALA A 265 -3.22 -20.63 16.36
N GLU A 266 -3.33 -21.92 15.98
CA GLU A 266 -3.96 -22.35 14.74
C GLU A 266 -5.46 -22.04 14.72
N TRP A 267 -6.16 -22.29 15.84
CA TRP A 267 -7.59 -21.99 15.97
C TRP A 267 -7.87 -20.50 15.80
N VAL A 268 -7.15 -19.64 16.53
CA VAL A 268 -7.28 -18.17 16.46
C VAL A 268 -7.03 -17.66 15.04
N LEU A 269 -5.97 -18.13 14.37
CA LEU A 269 -5.67 -17.74 12.99
C LEU A 269 -6.75 -18.21 12.00
N GLY A 270 -7.37 -19.36 12.27
CA GLY A 270 -8.51 -19.87 11.49
C GLY A 270 -9.79 -19.04 11.62
N LEU A 271 -9.91 -18.19 12.66
CA LEU A 271 -11.03 -17.25 12.82
C LEU A 271 -10.90 -16.00 11.94
N PHE A 272 -9.73 -15.72 11.36
CA PHE A 272 -9.55 -14.58 10.49
C PHE A 272 -10.26 -14.80 9.16
N GLU A 273 -11.20 -13.94 8.82
CA GLU A 273 -11.88 -14.00 7.52
C GLU A 273 -10.87 -13.73 6.40
N PRO A 274 -10.73 -14.63 5.41
CA PRO A 274 -9.75 -14.46 4.36
C PRO A 274 -10.11 -13.26 3.46
N VAL A 275 -9.38 -12.17 3.63
CA VAL A 275 -9.33 -11.04 2.69
C VAL A 275 -8.27 -11.34 1.64
N GLU A 276 -8.54 -11.12 0.35
CA GLU A 276 -7.55 -11.27 -0.72
C GLU A 276 -7.06 -9.88 -1.18
N PRO A 277 -5.74 -9.58 -1.07
CA PRO A 277 -4.67 -10.43 -0.55
C PRO A 277 -4.65 -10.52 1.00
N MET A 278 -4.25 -11.69 1.51
CA MET A 278 -4.11 -11.92 2.95
C MET A 278 -3.01 -11.02 3.54
N PRO A 279 -3.22 -10.37 4.70
CA PRO A 279 -2.17 -9.61 5.37
C PRO A 279 -0.91 -10.47 5.62
N LEU A 280 0.27 -9.93 5.30
CA LEU A 280 1.53 -10.68 5.39
C LEU A 280 1.85 -11.16 6.80
N GLU A 281 1.42 -10.43 7.83
CA GLU A 281 1.62 -10.85 9.23
C GLU A 281 0.77 -12.07 9.59
N ILE A 282 -0.43 -12.21 9.01
CA ILE A 282 -1.25 -13.43 9.19
C ILE A 282 -0.55 -14.61 8.53
N VAL A 283 -0.02 -14.41 7.31
CA VAL A 283 0.78 -15.43 6.59
C VAL A 283 2.01 -15.84 7.40
N ARG A 284 2.70 -14.87 8.02
CA ARG A 284 3.84 -15.13 8.89
C ARG A 284 3.44 -15.97 10.11
N ALA A 285 2.38 -15.59 10.82
CA ALA A 285 1.92 -16.32 11.99
C ALA A 285 1.52 -17.76 11.64
N GLN A 286 0.83 -17.97 10.51
CA GLN A 286 0.52 -19.30 9.99
C GLN A 286 1.77 -20.10 9.67
N HIS A 287 2.77 -19.48 9.03
CA HIS A 287 4.04 -20.14 8.73
C HIS A 287 4.80 -20.57 9.99
N LEU A 288 4.78 -19.75 11.05
CA LEU A 288 5.41 -20.11 12.33
C LEU A 288 4.74 -21.35 12.96
N VAL A 289 3.41 -21.45 12.91
CA VAL A 289 2.69 -22.65 13.34
C VAL A 289 3.12 -23.86 12.51
N GLU A 290 3.19 -23.73 11.19
CA GLU A 290 3.63 -24.83 10.31
C GLU A 290 5.06 -25.30 10.61
N LEU A 291 5.99 -24.38 10.83
CA LEU A 291 7.38 -24.69 11.17
C LEU A 291 7.50 -25.48 12.49
N ALA A 292 6.71 -25.09 13.50
CA ALA A 292 6.66 -25.83 14.76
C ALA A 292 6.06 -27.23 14.57
N ARG A 293 4.93 -27.36 13.86
CA ARG A 293 4.25 -28.64 13.63
C ARG A 293 5.09 -29.65 12.85
N ARG A 294 6.00 -29.17 12.00
CA ARG A 294 6.92 -30.00 11.22
C ARG A 294 8.25 -30.26 11.93
N ASP A 295 8.41 -29.79 13.17
CA ASP A 295 9.65 -29.84 13.94
C ASP A 295 10.85 -29.20 13.21
N GLU A 296 10.59 -28.28 12.27
CA GLU A 296 11.63 -27.55 11.54
C GLU A 296 12.25 -26.44 12.40
N VAL A 297 11.44 -25.83 13.27
CA VAL A 297 11.87 -24.84 14.26
C VAL A 297 11.29 -25.22 15.63
N PRO A 298 12.12 -25.35 16.68
CA PRO A 298 11.62 -25.66 18.02
C PRO A 298 10.64 -24.60 18.53
N GLU A 299 9.56 -25.02 19.19
CA GLU A 299 8.55 -24.13 19.76
C GLU A 299 9.16 -23.09 20.72
N GLN A 300 10.23 -23.45 21.46
CA GLN A 300 10.92 -22.48 22.33
C GLN A 300 11.59 -21.36 21.54
N ALA A 301 12.11 -21.64 20.34
CA ALA A 301 12.71 -20.64 19.48
C ALA A 301 11.64 -19.71 18.88
N ILE A 302 10.48 -20.25 18.50
CA ILE A 302 9.33 -19.46 18.03
C ILE A 302 8.77 -18.58 19.15
N SER A 303 8.59 -19.14 20.35
CA SER A 303 8.17 -18.40 21.55
C SER A 303 9.15 -17.26 21.85
N ALA A 304 10.46 -17.51 21.79
CA ALA A 304 11.48 -16.48 21.97
C ALA A 304 11.43 -15.40 20.88
N TYR A 305 11.27 -15.80 19.61
CA TYR A 305 11.10 -14.87 18.49
C TYR A 305 9.87 -13.95 18.69
N CYS A 306 8.71 -14.51 19.07
CA CYS A 306 7.50 -13.73 19.30
C CYS A 306 7.67 -12.73 20.46
N ARG A 307 8.29 -13.16 21.58
CA ARG A 307 8.62 -12.28 22.71
C ARG A 307 9.57 -11.16 22.30
N LEU A 308 10.63 -11.48 21.56
CA LEU A 308 11.59 -10.50 21.08
C LEU A 308 10.95 -9.51 20.11
N ARG A 309 10.07 -9.95 19.21
CA ARG A 309 9.40 -9.07 18.27
C ARG A 309 8.51 -8.04 18.96
N LEU A 310 7.80 -8.46 20.02
CA LEU A 310 6.87 -7.63 20.80
C LEU A 310 7.53 -6.84 21.93
N GLY A 311 8.73 -7.22 22.34
CA GLY A 311 9.46 -6.60 23.44
C GLY A 311 9.94 -5.18 23.13
N PRO A 312 10.28 -4.40 24.17
CA PRO A 312 10.79 -3.04 23.99
C PRO A 312 12.07 -3.04 23.15
N PRO A 313 12.21 -2.11 22.20
CA PRO A 313 13.45 -1.95 21.44
C PRO A 313 14.59 -1.47 22.36
N GLY A 314 15.83 -1.86 22.03
CA GLY A 314 17.01 -1.45 22.79
C GLY A 314 18.18 -2.44 22.66
N ALA A 315 19.31 -2.08 23.27
CA ALA A 315 20.56 -2.83 23.18
C ALA A 315 20.45 -4.25 23.78
N GLU A 316 19.70 -4.41 24.88
CA GLU A 316 19.49 -5.72 25.52
C GLU A 316 18.73 -6.68 24.59
N ARG A 317 17.63 -6.20 23.98
CA ARG A 317 16.86 -6.96 23.00
C ARG A 317 17.72 -7.33 21.79
N LEU A 318 18.52 -6.40 21.26
CA LEU A 318 19.42 -6.69 20.14
C LEU A 318 20.43 -7.79 20.49
N ALA A 319 21.06 -7.73 21.67
CA ALA A 319 22.00 -8.74 22.13
C ALA A 319 21.35 -10.13 22.27
N GLU A 320 20.08 -10.19 22.71
CA GLU A 320 19.31 -11.44 22.78
C GLU A 320 18.98 -11.98 21.38
N ILE A 321 18.54 -11.13 20.45
CA ILE A 321 18.31 -11.50 19.03
C ILE A 321 19.59 -12.06 18.41
N GLU A 322 20.72 -11.37 18.54
CA GLU A 322 22.02 -11.83 18.03
C GLU A 322 22.41 -13.20 18.59
N THR A 323 22.15 -13.43 19.89
CA THR A 323 22.43 -14.70 20.55
C THR A 323 21.53 -15.81 20.01
N LEU A 324 20.26 -15.53 19.77
CA LEU A 324 19.32 -16.50 19.24
C LEU A 324 19.61 -16.84 17.78
N VAL A 325 19.97 -15.85 16.94
CA VAL A 325 20.39 -16.06 15.55
C VAL A 325 21.60 -16.98 15.47
N ARG A 326 22.59 -16.82 16.35
CA ARG A 326 23.76 -17.71 16.41
C ARG A 326 23.39 -19.16 16.76
N ARG A 327 22.33 -19.36 17.56
CA ARG A 327 21.86 -20.69 17.97
C ARG A 327 20.93 -21.34 16.94
N ALA A 328 20.21 -20.54 16.17
CA ALA A 328 19.24 -20.99 15.17
C ALA A 328 19.44 -20.30 13.80
N PRO A 329 20.57 -20.52 13.11
CA PRO A 329 20.87 -19.87 11.83
C PRO A 329 20.00 -20.35 10.66
N TYR A 330 19.14 -21.35 10.87
CA TYR A 330 18.17 -21.82 9.89
C TYR A 330 16.84 -21.03 9.97
N PHE A 331 16.58 -20.33 11.08
CA PHE A 331 15.32 -19.64 11.32
C PHE A 331 15.31 -18.26 10.64
N VAL A 332 14.75 -18.20 9.43
CA VAL A 332 14.83 -17.03 8.54
C VAL A 332 14.06 -15.82 9.05
N GLU A 333 12.92 -15.99 9.71
CA GLU A 333 12.18 -14.89 10.35
C GLU A 333 13.00 -14.19 11.43
N LEU A 334 13.82 -14.94 12.16
CA LEU A 334 14.68 -14.39 13.18
C LEU A 334 15.87 -13.62 12.60
N GLN A 335 16.43 -14.10 11.48
CA GLN A 335 17.45 -13.36 10.73
C GLN A 335 16.91 -12.05 10.16
N GLU A 336 15.69 -12.09 9.62
CA GLU A 336 15.00 -10.91 9.12
C GLU A 336 14.70 -9.91 10.26
N LEU A 337 14.29 -10.40 11.44
CA LEU A 337 14.14 -9.56 12.63
C LEU A 337 15.47 -8.89 13.03
N LEU A 338 16.60 -9.60 12.97
CA LEU A 338 17.92 -9.02 13.24
C LEU A 338 18.27 -7.91 12.23
N ALA A 339 18.07 -8.19 10.93
CA ALA A 339 18.35 -7.23 9.86
C ALA A 339 17.57 -5.92 10.04
N TRP A 340 16.27 -6.02 10.36
CA TRP A 340 15.46 -4.85 10.68
C TRP A 340 15.89 -4.16 11.97
N THR A 341 16.31 -4.90 12.99
CA THR A 341 16.78 -4.31 14.24
C THR A 341 18.06 -3.50 14.03
N HIS A 342 18.99 -3.97 13.20
CA HIS A 342 20.16 -3.19 12.81
C HIS A 342 19.79 -1.94 12.01
N LEU A 343 18.88 -2.07 11.04
CA LEU A 343 18.46 -0.94 10.20
C LEU A 343 17.79 0.15 11.04
N LYS A 344 16.83 -0.24 11.90
CA LYS A 344 16.15 0.69 12.80
C LYS A 344 17.05 1.24 13.91
N GLY A 345 18.08 0.49 14.29
CA GLY A 345 19.13 0.97 15.20
C GLY A 345 20.14 1.93 14.55
N GLY A 346 20.06 2.16 13.23
CA GLY A 346 20.98 3.01 12.49
C GLY A 346 22.31 2.34 12.09
N ASP A 347 22.49 1.04 12.35
CA ASP A 347 23.66 0.27 11.90
C ASP A 347 23.44 -0.19 10.44
N VAL A 348 23.48 0.78 9.53
CA VAL A 348 23.29 0.58 8.09
C VAL A 348 24.25 -0.46 7.49
N PRO A 349 25.56 -0.49 7.84
CA PRO A 349 26.48 -1.50 7.33
C PRO A 349 26.11 -2.93 7.73
N ARG A 350 25.73 -3.18 8.99
CA ARG A 350 25.31 -4.52 9.42
C ARG A 350 23.97 -4.90 8.80
N ALA A 351 23.00 -3.98 8.79
CA ALA A 351 21.72 -4.23 8.14
C ALA A 351 21.89 -4.61 6.67
N ALA A 352 22.75 -3.91 5.93
CA ALA A 352 23.05 -4.23 4.54
C ALA A 352 23.66 -5.62 4.37
N ALA A 353 24.58 -6.01 5.26
CA ALA A 353 25.15 -7.36 5.24
C ALA A 353 24.10 -8.44 5.51
N ASP A 354 23.21 -8.23 6.49
CA ASP A 354 22.17 -9.18 6.85
C ASP A 354 21.12 -9.34 5.74
N PHE A 355 20.64 -8.23 5.18
CA PHE A 355 19.68 -8.26 4.07
C PHE A 355 20.29 -8.84 2.79
N ASP A 356 21.54 -8.53 2.47
CA ASP A 356 22.25 -9.14 1.34
C ASP A 356 22.40 -10.66 1.53
N ALA A 357 22.79 -11.11 2.73
CA ALA A 357 22.88 -12.53 3.05
C ALA A 357 21.53 -13.26 2.87
N LEU A 358 20.43 -12.67 3.34
CA LEU A 358 19.08 -13.20 3.12
C LEU A 358 18.70 -13.20 1.64
N SER A 359 19.01 -12.14 0.89
CA SER A 359 18.60 -12.00 -0.52
C SER A 359 19.20 -13.03 -1.47
N ARG A 360 20.32 -13.65 -1.08
CA ARG A 360 21.02 -14.70 -1.83
C ARG A 360 20.42 -16.09 -1.61
N ARG A 361 19.42 -16.21 -0.73
CA ARG A 361 18.71 -17.46 -0.46
C ARG A 361 17.55 -17.64 -1.43
N ASP A 362 17.48 -18.82 -2.05
CA ASP A 362 16.40 -19.18 -2.98
C ASP A 362 15.17 -19.77 -2.27
N ASP A 363 15.27 -20.09 -0.98
CA ASP A 363 14.28 -20.83 -0.18
C ASP A 363 13.45 -19.94 0.75
N LEU A 364 13.46 -18.62 0.56
CA LEU A 364 12.75 -17.70 1.45
C LEU A 364 11.22 -17.82 1.32
N PRO A 365 10.49 -17.93 2.44
CA PRO A 365 9.04 -17.86 2.40
C PRO A 365 8.58 -16.46 1.98
N ARG A 366 7.38 -16.37 1.39
CA ARG A 366 6.89 -15.17 0.70
C ARG A 366 6.89 -13.91 1.58
N HIS A 367 6.49 -14.02 2.85
CA HIS A 367 6.46 -12.88 3.78
C HIS A 367 7.87 -12.36 4.08
N VAL A 368 8.84 -13.25 4.31
CA VAL A 368 10.24 -12.88 4.53
C VAL A 368 10.85 -12.28 3.27
N LEU A 369 10.64 -12.88 2.09
CA LEU A 369 11.16 -12.34 0.83
C LEU A 369 10.63 -10.92 0.56
N THR A 370 9.35 -10.67 0.85
CA THR A 370 8.75 -9.35 0.67
C THR A 370 9.37 -8.35 1.64
N SER A 371 9.56 -8.75 2.90
CA SER A 371 10.21 -7.94 3.93
C SER A 371 11.68 -7.62 3.61
N VAL A 372 12.44 -8.61 3.13
CA VAL A 372 13.85 -8.43 2.71
C VAL A 372 13.95 -7.46 1.54
N ARG A 373 13.06 -7.55 0.56
CA ARG A 373 13.01 -6.60 -0.57
C ARG A 373 12.71 -5.18 -0.10
N LEU A 374 11.80 -5.03 0.87
CA LEU A 374 11.52 -3.74 1.47
C LEU A 374 12.77 -3.16 2.16
N GLY A 375 13.45 -3.95 2.99
CA GLY A 375 14.68 -3.53 3.67
C GLY A 375 15.80 -3.14 2.69
N LEU A 376 15.99 -3.90 1.61
CA LEU A 376 16.93 -3.55 0.54
C LEU A 376 16.54 -2.25 -0.18
N GLY A 377 15.23 -2.00 -0.37
CA GLY A 377 14.71 -0.74 -0.90
C GLY A 377 15.07 0.45 0.00
N CYS A 378 14.83 0.33 1.31
CA CYS A 378 15.21 1.34 2.30
C CYS A 378 16.73 1.65 2.24
N LEU A 379 17.57 0.61 2.22
CA LEU A 379 19.02 0.74 2.08
C LEU A 379 19.45 1.41 0.77
N ALA A 380 18.78 1.10 -0.35
CA ALA A 380 19.06 1.74 -1.63
C ALA A 380 18.71 3.24 -1.61
N ASN A 381 17.61 3.61 -0.94
CA ASN A 381 17.21 5.01 -0.76
C ASN A 381 18.22 5.79 0.10
N LEU A 382 18.67 5.20 1.22
CA LEU A 382 19.73 5.78 2.07
C LEU A 382 21.03 5.99 1.29
N ASN A 383 21.50 4.99 0.54
CA ASN A 383 22.73 5.08 -0.27
C ASN A 383 22.63 6.11 -1.42
N ASN A 384 21.47 6.21 -2.08
CA ASN A 384 21.26 7.21 -3.13
C ASN A 384 21.27 8.63 -2.58
N ARG A 385 20.84 8.83 -1.32
CA ARG A 385 21.03 10.09 -0.62
C ARG A 385 22.49 10.34 -0.28
N ASP A 386 23.25 9.40 0.24
CA ASP A 386 24.69 9.63 0.48
C ASP A 386 25.44 10.06 -0.78
N ARG A 387 25.04 9.55 -1.96
CA ARG A 387 25.57 10.02 -3.25
C ARG A 387 25.11 11.43 -3.62
N ARG A 388 23.83 11.77 -3.42
CA ARG A 388 23.25 13.10 -3.75
C ARG A 388 23.66 14.18 -2.74
N THR A 389 23.68 13.85 -1.47
CA THR A 389 24.16 14.66 -0.33
C THR A 389 25.68 14.79 -0.41
N GLY A 390 26.41 13.73 -0.75
CA GLY A 390 27.84 13.79 -1.06
C GLY A 390 28.15 14.69 -2.24
N ALA A 391 27.37 14.61 -3.33
CA ALA A 391 27.50 15.52 -4.48
C ALA A 391 27.13 16.97 -4.12
N ARG A 392 26.11 17.20 -3.28
CA ARG A 392 25.74 18.54 -2.78
C ARG A 392 26.77 19.11 -1.82
N LEU A 393 27.29 18.32 -0.89
CA LEU A 393 28.35 18.73 0.04
C LEU A 393 29.67 18.96 -0.71
N GLN A 394 29.99 18.17 -1.74
CA GLN A 394 31.10 18.44 -2.65
C GLN A 394 30.88 19.70 -3.48
N ALA A 395 29.66 19.99 -3.94
CA ALA A 395 29.34 21.23 -4.65
C ALA A 395 29.42 22.46 -3.71
N ILE A 396 29.01 22.31 -2.45
CA ILE A 396 29.12 23.36 -1.42
C ILE A 396 30.59 23.54 -0.96
N ALA A 397 31.36 22.45 -0.86
CA ALA A 397 32.80 22.47 -0.59
C ALA A 397 33.62 23.03 -1.77
N ALA A 398 33.22 22.75 -3.00
CA ALA A 398 33.78 23.35 -4.22
C ALA A 398 33.42 24.83 -4.35
N ALA A 399 32.25 25.24 -3.86
CA ALA A 399 31.84 26.66 -3.80
C ALA A 399 32.56 27.46 -2.69
N THR A 400 33.27 26.81 -1.77
CA THR A 400 34.00 27.47 -0.67
C THR A 400 35.51 27.61 -0.90
N VAL A 401 36.05 27.12 -2.04
CA VAL A 401 37.43 27.42 -2.46
C VAL A 401 37.41 28.56 -3.47
N ALA A 402 37.61 29.79 -3.00
CA ALA A 402 37.75 30.96 -3.85
C ALA A 402 39.01 30.86 -4.74
N PRO A 403 38.90 30.97 -6.08
CA PRO A 403 40.07 31.18 -6.92
C PRO A 403 40.38 32.68 -7.03
N ARG A 404 41.67 33.00 -6.87
CA ARG A 404 42.28 34.32 -7.16
C ARG A 404 41.95 34.80 -8.59
N PRO A 405 41.85 36.13 -8.84
CA PRO A 405 41.40 36.62 -10.14
C PRO A 405 42.52 36.70 -11.20
N ALA A 406 42.17 36.14 -12.36
CA ALA A 406 42.29 36.63 -13.74
C ALA A 406 43.64 36.94 -14.42
N ALA A 407 43.82 36.34 -15.61
CA ALA A 407 44.41 37.01 -16.78
C ALA A 407 43.74 36.52 -18.09
N MET A 408 43.33 37.49 -18.91
CA MET A 408 42.73 37.39 -20.26
C MET A 408 43.73 36.90 -21.34
N THR A 409 43.25 36.28 -22.44
CA THR A 409 43.43 36.77 -23.83
C THR A 409 42.74 35.91 -24.93
N ALA A 410 42.12 36.64 -25.87
CA ALA A 410 41.47 36.51 -27.19
C ALA A 410 41.58 35.28 -28.17
N PRO A 411 40.69 35.23 -29.23
CA PRO A 411 40.35 34.08 -30.13
C PRO A 411 40.81 34.34 -31.62
N PRO A 412 40.18 33.86 -32.73
CA PRO A 412 39.55 32.58 -33.15
C PRO A 412 40.15 32.00 -34.49
N ARG A 413 39.80 30.76 -34.92
CA ARG A 413 39.83 30.31 -36.35
C ARG A 413 38.84 29.17 -36.68
N ASP A 414 37.68 29.57 -37.19
CA ASP A 414 36.96 29.20 -38.42
C ASP A 414 37.13 27.85 -39.20
N ARG A 415 35.95 27.35 -39.63
CA ARG A 415 35.55 26.51 -40.81
C ARG A 415 35.54 24.97 -40.65
N VAL A 416 34.55 24.15 -41.06
CA VAL A 416 33.34 24.32 -41.93
C VAL A 416 32.38 23.09 -41.78
N SER A 417 31.05 23.37 -41.76
CA SER A 417 29.82 22.70 -42.32
C SER A 417 29.57 21.17 -42.24
N THR A 418 28.62 20.67 -41.41
CA THR A 418 27.17 20.26 -41.59
C THR A 418 26.84 18.98 -42.38
N PRO A 419 25.67 18.29 -42.20
CA PRO A 419 24.69 18.31 -41.10
C PRO A 419 24.35 16.89 -40.57
N GLY A 420 24.37 16.70 -39.25
CA GLY A 420 23.91 15.48 -38.61
C GLY A 420 23.43 15.77 -37.20
N GLY A 421 22.19 15.40 -36.92
CA GLY A 421 21.64 15.29 -35.57
C GLY A 421 21.29 16.62 -34.92
N VAL A 422 20.04 17.03 -35.03
CA VAL A 422 19.40 17.93 -34.07
C VAL A 422 19.39 17.23 -32.70
N PRO A 423 19.97 17.80 -31.64
CA PRO A 423 19.64 17.42 -30.29
C PRO A 423 18.34 18.15 -29.92
N PHE A 424 17.23 17.43 -29.84
CA PHE A 424 16.01 17.97 -29.25
C PHE A 424 16.18 18.00 -27.73
N GLY A 425 16.50 19.20 -27.23
CA GLY A 425 16.08 19.61 -25.90
C GLY A 425 14.58 19.93 -25.89
N VAL A 426 13.99 19.80 -24.71
CA VAL A 426 12.64 20.22 -24.33
C VAL A 426 11.49 19.36 -24.88
N VAL A 427 11.26 18.20 -24.25
CA VAL A 427 9.96 17.80 -23.69
C VAL A 427 10.25 16.82 -22.53
N ALA A 428 10.59 17.36 -21.35
CA ALA A 428 10.65 16.60 -20.11
C ALA A 428 9.87 17.38 -19.05
N ALA A 429 8.57 17.47 -19.27
CA ALA A 429 7.61 17.97 -18.29
C ALA A 429 6.22 17.32 -18.42
N ALA A 430 6.02 16.37 -19.36
CA ALA A 430 4.72 15.73 -19.59
C ALA A 430 4.73 14.21 -19.40
N ALA A 431 5.85 13.63 -18.98
CA ALA A 431 5.96 12.19 -18.67
C ALA A 431 5.94 11.89 -17.16
N ALA A 432 5.97 12.92 -16.31
CA ALA A 432 5.89 12.77 -14.86
C ALA A 432 4.43 12.64 -14.37
N ASP A 433 3.48 13.22 -15.10
CA ASP A 433 2.06 13.19 -14.71
C ASP A 433 1.41 11.81 -14.96
N ALA A 434 1.88 11.07 -15.97
CA ALA A 434 1.38 9.70 -16.24
C ALA A 434 1.80 8.66 -15.19
N VAL A 435 2.82 8.95 -14.36
CA VAL A 435 3.27 8.05 -13.29
C VAL A 435 2.40 8.21 -12.02
N ASN A 436 1.76 9.37 -11.83
CA ASN A 436 0.96 9.66 -10.63
C ASN A 436 -0.50 9.19 -10.70
N GLU A 437 -1.06 8.89 -11.88
CA GLU A 437 -2.43 8.36 -11.98
C GLU A 437 -2.52 6.85 -11.67
N PHE A 438 -1.39 6.13 -11.60
CA PHE A 438 -1.38 4.67 -11.45
C PHE A 438 -1.44 4.19 -10.00
N GLU A 439 -0.98 4.98 -9.03
CA GLU A 439 -1.03 4.61 -7.60
C GLU A 439 -2.43 4.75 -6.98
N ALA A 440 -3.40 5.31 -7.72
CA ALA A 440 -4.74 5.61 -7.23
C ALA A 440 -5.80 4.51 -7.42
N VAL A 441 -5.52 3.41 -8.15
CA VAL A 441 -6.55 2.38 -8.39
C VAL A 441 -6.39 1.17 -7.47
N GLY A 442 -7.35 1.07 -6.54
CA GLY A 442 -7.47 -0.02 -5.60
C GLY A 442 -7.57 -1.40 -6.26
N SER A 443 -7.05 -2.37 -5.51
CA SER A 443 -7.23 -3.81 -5.70
C SER A 443 -8.67 -4.18 -6.06
N LEU A 444 -8.90 -4.55 -7.32
CA LEU A 444 -10.08 -5.29 -7.75
C LEU A 444 -9.71 -6.78 -7.89
N PRO A 445 -10.61 -7.71 -7.57
CA PRO A 445 -10.29 -9.13 -7.45
C PRO A 445 -10.24 -9.76 -8.85
N LEU A 446 -9.11 -9.56 -9.55
CA LEU A 446 -8.77 -10.33 -10.73
C LEU A 446 -8.07 -11.62 -10.30
N ASP A 447 -8.52 -12.75 -10.86
CA ASP A 447 -8.04 -14.09 -10.54
C ASP A 447 -6.49 -14.14 -10.66
N THR A 448 -5.82 -14.30 -9.51
CA THR A 448 -4.40 -13.95 -9.32
C THR A 448 -3.41 -14.96 -9.90
N THR A 449 -3.90 -15.97 -10.64
CA THR A 449 -3.06 -17.06 -11.14
C THR A 449 -2.17 -16.66 -12.32
N PHE A 450 -2.42 -15.52 -13.00
CA PHE A 450 -1.61 -15.12 -14.17
C PHE A 450 -1.11 -13.66 -14.20
N VAL A 451 -1.74 -12.72 -13.47
CA VAL A 451 -1.43 -11.27 -13.58
C VAL A 451 -0.30 -10.80 -12.64
N GLY A 452 -0.06 -11.53 -11.54
CA GLY A 452 0.89 -11.12 -10.49
C GLY A 452 2.37 -10.93 -10.92
N PRO A 453 2.92 -11.65 -11.91
CA PRO A 453 4.29 -11.42 -12.39
C PRO A 453 4.43 -10.23 -13.37
N LEU A 454 3.35 -9.89 -14.10
CA LEU A 454 3.39 -8.96 -15.22
C LEU A 454 3.08 -7.51 -14.80
N ALA A 455 2.20 -7.31 -13.81
CA ALA A 455 2.01 -6.01 -13.16
C ALA A 455 3.33 -5.46 -12.57
N ARG A 456 4.15 -6.36 -12.00
CA ARG A 456 5.50 -6.04 -11.48
C ARG A 456 6.52 -5.70 -12.58
N ARG A 457 6.32 -6.18 -13.80
CA ARG A 457 7.18 -5.84 -14.96
C ARG A 457 6.81 -4.49 -15.58
N LEU A 458 5.53 -4.12 -15.60
CA LEU A 458 5.12 -2.77 -16.02
C LEU A 458 5.67 -1.69 -15.09
N GLU A 459 5.64 -1.93 -13.77
CA GLU A 459 6.28 -1.05 -12.79
C GLU A 459 7.78 -0.82 -13.10
N GLN A 460 8.50 -1.84 -13.58
CA GLN A 460 9.93 -1.75 -13.87
C GLN A 460 10.23 -1.02 -15.19
N VAL A 461 9.40 -1.19 -16.22
CA VAL A 461 9.61 -0.58 -17.53
C VAL A 461 9.22 0.90 -17.54
N LEU A 462 8.15 1.28 -16.81
CA LEU A 462 7.69 2.67 -16.70
C LEU A 462 8.62 3.55 -15.83
N ARG A 463 9.41 2.96 -14.92
CA ARG A 463 10.36 3.66 -14.03
C ARG A 463 11.69 4.07 -14.69
N GLY A 464 11.90 3.83 -15.99
CA GLY A 464 12.99 4.41 -16.78
C GLY A 464 14.39 4.26 -16.17
N GLY A 465 14.90 3.01 -16.05
CA GLY A 465 16.27 2.74 -15.62
C GLY A 465 17.04 1.89 -16.63
N ALA A 466 18.05 2.47 -17.29
CA ALA A 466 18.97 1.71 -18.14
C ALA A 466 20.05 0.98 -17.29
N ALA A 467 20.15 -0.33 -17.54
CA ALA A 467 21.18 -1.33 -17.18
C ALA A 467 21.18 -1.86 -15.71
N ALA A 468 21.13 -3.18 -15.44
CA ALA A 468 21.59 -4.31 -16.24
C ALA A 468 20.73 -5.60 -16.14
N ALA A 469 20.36 -6.09 -17.33
CA ALA A 469 20.21 -7.49 -17.79
C ALA A 469 19.08 -8.42 -17.28
N VAL A 470 17.81 -8.08 -17.58
CA VAL A 470 16.82 -8.98 -18.21
C VAL A 470 15.95 -8.13 -19.17
N ARG A 471 15.61 -8.69 -20.35
CA ARG A 471 15.20 -8.00 -21.60
C ARG A 471 14.01 -7.01 -21.47
N PRO A 472 13.99 -5.89 -22.24
CA PRO A 472 12.92 -4.89 -22.19
C PRO A 472 11.61 -5.39 -22.80
N ALA A 473 10.47 -4.91 -22.29
CA ALA A 473 9.17 -5.04 -22.96
C ALA A 473 9.29 -4.49 -24.39
N ALA A 474 8.68 -5.18 -25.36
CA ALA A 474 8.90 -4.86 -26.77
C ALA A 474 8.17 -3.58 -27.23
N PHE A 475 7.13 -3.16 -26.51
CA PHE A 475 6.28 -2.04 -26.91
C PHE A 475 5.49 -1.44 -25.71
N THR A 476 5.58 -0.12 -25.50
CA THR A 476 4.85 0.64 -24.46
C THR A 476 4.32 1.95 -25.05
N GLY A 477 3.17 2.44 -24.58
CA GLY A 477 2.58 3.69 -25.07
C GLY A 477 1.39 4.17 -24.23
N THR A 478 0.74 5.26 -24.66
CA THR A 478 -0.49 5.78 -24.05
C THR A 478 -1.69 5.46 -24.93
N LEU A 479 -2.85 5.24 -24.30
CA LEU A 479 -4.13 5.00 -25.00
C LEU A 479 -4.57 6.24 -25.80
N ASP A 480 -4.14 7.44 -25.39
CA ASP A 480 -4.41 8.70 -26.12
C ASP A 480 -3.69 8.77 -27.47
N ALA A 481 -2.51 8.13 -27.58
CA ALA A 481 -1.71 8.11 -28.80
C ALA A 481 -2.11 6.97 -29.74
N LEU A 482 -2.58 5.84 -29.19
CA LEU A 482 -3.05 4.69 -29.93
C LEU A 482 -4.14 3.98 -29.14
N GLY A 483 -5.38 4.04 -29.64
CA GLY A 483 -6.52 3.39 -29.03
C GLY A 483 -6.37 1.87 -28.93
N LEU A 484 -7.08 1.28 -27.97
CA LEU A 484 -7.02 -0.16 -27.73
C LEU A 484 -7.51 -1.00 -28.93
N PRO A 485 -8.57 -0.62 -29.68
CA PRO A 485 -8.98 -1.32 -30.90
C PRO A 485 -7.86 -1.42 -31.93
N GLU A 486 -7.20 -0.30 -32.23
CA GLU A 486 -6.10 -0.22 -33.20
C GLU A 486 -4.88 -1.02 -32.76
N LEU A 487 -4.60 -1.01 -31.45
CA LEU A 487 -3.51 -1.78 -30.85
C LEU A 487 -3.76 -3.29 -30.94
N LEU A 488 -4.97 -3.74 -30.60
CA LEU A 488 -5.34 -5.16 -30.70
C LEU A 488 -5.33 -5.64 -32.15
N ASP A 489 -5.79 -4.82 -33.10
CA ASP A 489 -5.72 -5.13 -34.53
C ASP A 489 -4.29 -5.20 -35.05
N PHE A 490 -3.40 -4.31 -34.58
CA PHE A 490 -1.97 -4.38 -34.90
C PHE A 490 -1.32 -5.67 -34.38
N LEU A 491 -1.60 -6.05 -33.13
CA LEU A 491 -1.07 -7.27 -32.51
C LEU A 491 -1.61 -8.54 -33.20
N ARG A 492 -2.88 -8.52 -33.61
CA ARG A 492 -3.51 -9.55 -34.43
C ARG A 492 -2.86 -9.68 -35.81
N ALA A 493 -2.76 -8.58 -36.56
CA ALA A 493 -2.19 -8.55 -37.91
C ALA A 493 -0.72 -8.98 -37.93
N SER A 494 0.04 -8.62 -36.89
CA SER A 494 1.43 -9.03 -36.72
C SER A 494 1.61 -10.40 -36.03
N ARG A 495 0.50 -11.13 -35.79
CA ARG A 495 0.45 -12.47 -35.17
C ARG A 495 1.27 -12.59 -33.89
N ARG A 496 1.23 -11.56 -33.04
CA ARG A 496 2.03 -11.51 -31.81
C ARG A 496 1.44 -12.46 -30.78
N THR A 497 2.35 -13.07 -30.01
CA THR A 497 2.03 -13.88 -28.84
C THR A 497 2.62 -13.17 -27.63
N GLY A 498 1.83 -12.98 -26.59
CA GLY A 498 2.24 -12.25 -25.39
C GLY A 498 1.05 -11.63 -24.66
N THR A 499 1.36 -10.88 -23.62
CA THR A 499 0.36 -10.23 -22.77
C THR A 499 0.39 -8.73 -22.98
N LEU A 500 -0.75 -8.17 -23.38
CA LEU A 500 -1.01 -6.74 -23.36
C LEU A 500 -1.59 -6.38 -22.00
N VAL A 501 -0.98 -5.45 -21.29
CA VAL A 501 -1.52 -4.87 -20.06
C VAL A 501 -1.91 -3.44 -20.34
N VAL A 502 -3.09 -3.07 -19.86
CA VAL A 502 -3.68 -1.75 -19.99
C VAL A 502 -3.98 -1.22 -18.60
N SER A 503 -3.71 0.05 -18.36
CA SER A 503 -4.03 0.70 -17.11
C SER A 503 -4.55 2.10 -17.33
N ALA A 504 -5.62 2.40 -16.61
CA ALA A 504 -6.30 3.68 -16.59
C ALA A 504 -6.79 3.99 -15.17
N ALA A 505 -7.37 5.17 -14.95
CA ALA A 505 -7.97 5.55 -13.66
C ALA A 505 -9.09 4.58 -13.19
N GLN A 506 -9.67 3.82 -14.11
CA GLN A 506 -10.69 2.80 -13.86
C GLN A 506 -10.10 1.47 -13.36
N GLY A 507 -8.80 1.23 -13.57
CA GLY A 507 -8.08 0.05 -13.08
C GLY A 507 -7.07 -0.51 -14.06
N VAL A 508 -6.65 -1.76 -13.78
CA VAL A 508 -5.69 -2.49 -14.60
C VAL A 508 -6.40 -3.68 -15.23
N GLY A 509 -6.24 -3.83 -16.55
CA GLY A 509 -6.70 -5.00 -17.28
C GLY A 509 -5.58 -5.63 -18.10
N ALA A 510 -5.81 -6.85 -18.56
CA ALA A 510 -4.87 -7.57 -19.39
C ALA A 510 -5.60 -8.35 -20.49
N VAL A 511 -4.98 -8.41 -21.66
CA VAL A 511 -5.41 -9.20 -22.82
C VAL A 511 -4.26 -10.11 -23.21
N HIS A 512 -4.50 -11.41 -23.22
CA HIS A 512 -3.52 -12.40 -23.65
C HIS A 512 -3.75 -12.73 -25.11
N LEU A 513 -2.68 -12.66 -25.90
CA LEU A 513 -2.69 -13.01 -27.31
C LEU A 513 -1.79 -14.20 -27.58
N ARG A 514 -2.25 -15.09 -28.46
CA ARG A 514 -1.48 -16.22 -28.98
C ARG A 514 -1.66 -16.29 -30.50
N TRP A 515 -0.58 -16.11 -31.24
CA TRP A 515 -0.58 -16.01 -32.71
C TRP A 515 -1.54 -14.96 -33.26
N GLY A 516 -1.73 -13.86 -32.51
CA GLY A 516 -2.67 -12.80 -32.86
C GLY A 516 -4.13 -13.09 -32.52
N MET A 517 -4.44 -14.23 -31.87
CA MET A 517 -5.79 -14.58 -31.37
C MET A 517 -5.88 -14.29 -29.88
N ILE A 518 -7.06 -13.93 -29.36
CA ILE A 518 -7.23 -13.70 -27.92
C ILE A 518 -7.39 -15.04 -27.21
N SER A 519 -6.54 -15.29 -26.23
CA SER A 519 -6.58 -16.49 -25.39
C SER A 519 -7.17 -16.25 -24.00
N GLY A 520 -7.48 -14.99 -23.69
CA GLY A 520 -8.17 -14.56 -22.48
C GLY A 520 -8.05 -13.05 -22.28
N ALA A 521 -9.01 -12.45 -21.61
CA ALA A 521 -8.93 -11.05 -21.20
C ALA A 521 -9.57 -10.87 -19.82
N VAL A 522 -9.03 -9.92 -19.06
CA VAL A 522 -9.47 -9.59 -17.71
C VAL A 522 -9.49 -8.08 -17.52
N SER A 523 -10.54 -7.61 -16.87
CA SER A 523 -10.76 -6.22 -16.47
C SER A 523 -11.42 -6.17 -15.10
N PRO A 524 -11.38 -5.04 -14.39
CA PRO A 524 -12.02 -4.89 -13.08
C PRO A 524 -13.50 -5.33 -13.03
N GLY A 525 -14.29 -4.99 -14.05
CA GLY A 525 -15.71 -5.36 -14.16
C GLY A 525 -15.97 -6.77 -14.73
N SER A 526 -14.98 -7.42 -15.36
CA SER A 526 -15.17 -8.75 -15.96
C SER A 526 -15.42 -9.87 -14.93
N GLY A 527 -15.06 -9.71 -13.66
CA GLY A 527 -15.25 -10.71 -12.60
C GLY A 527 -14.43 -12.00 -12.79
N SER A 528 -14.34 -12.85 -11.74
CA SER A 528 -13.56 -14.10 -11.79
C SER A 528 -14.36 -15.27 -12.38
N LEU A 529 -13.67 -16.19 -13.08
CA LEU A 529 -14.26 -17.39 -13.69
C LEU A 529 -15.10 -18.19 -12.68
N GLY A 530 -14.55 -18.42 -11.49
CA GLY A 530 -15.25 -19.16 -10.42
C GLY A 530 -16.54 -18.48 -9.96
N HIS A 531 -16.54 -17.16 -9.84
CA HIS A 531 -17.73 -16.40 -9.45
C HIS A 531 -18.81 -16.47 -10.54
N ARG A 532 -18.43 -16.34 -11.82
CA ARG A 532 -19.35 -16.46 -12.95
C ARG A 532 -20.00 -17.83 -13.06
N LEU A 533 -19.22 -18.90 -12.86
CA LEU A 533 -19.73 -20.27 -12.88
C LEU A 533 -20.76 -20.49 -11.75
N VAL A 534 -20.56 -19.87 -10.57
CA VAL A 534 -21.53 -19.91 -9.47
C VAL A 534 -22.78 -19.07 -9.76
N GLN A 535 -22.60 -17.84 -10.27
CA GLN A 535 -23.73 -16.96 -10.62
C GLN A 535 -24.64 -17.57 -11.69
N ARG A 536 -24.08 -18.37 -12.60
CA ARG A 536 -24.82 -19.08 -13.64
C ARG A 536 -25.35 -20.45 -13.20
N GLU A 537 -25.21 -20.78 -11.92
CA GLU A 537 -25.63 -22.07 -11.34
C GLU A 537 -24.98 -23.29 -12.02
N LEU A 538 -23.85 -23.10 -12.73
CA LEU A 538 -23.09 -24.16 -13.39
C LEU A 538 -22.27 -24.98 -12.40
N ILE A 539 -21.89 -24.37 -11.27
CA ILE A 539 -21.29 -25.03 -10.11
C ILE A 539 -21.89 -24.44 -8.83
N VAL A 540 -21.91 -25.22 -7.74
CA VAL A 540 -22.29 -24.69 -6.42
C VAL A 540 -21.08 -24.10 -5.68
N PRO A 541 -21.28 -23.13 -4.74
CA PRO A 541 -20.18 -22.51 -4.00
C PRO A 541 -19.23 -23.50 -3.29
N ARG A 542 -19.76 -24.65 -2.82
CA ARG A 542 -18.97 -25.71 -2.19
C ARG A 542 -18.02 -26.42 -3.17
N GLN A 543 -18.43 -26.61 -4.42
CA GLN A 543 -17.61 -27.20 -5.48
C GLN A 543 -16.47 -26.25 -5.87
N LEU A 544 -16.77 -24.95 -5.99
CA LEU A 544 -15.76 -23.92 -6.21
C LEU A 544 -14.72 -23.88 -5.06
N ALA A 545 -15.19 -23.91 -3.80
CA ALA A 545 -14.30 -23.94 -2.64
C ALA A 545 -13.41 -25.18 -2.61
N THR A 546 -13.94 -26.33 -3.04
CA THR A 546 -13.20 -27.60 -3.14
C THR A 546 -12.13 -27.53 -4.22
N ALA A 547 -12.47 -27.06 -5.43
CA ALA A 547 -11.53 -26.90 -6.53
C ALA A 547 -10.41 -25.91 -6.19
N ARG A 548 -10.75 -24.79 -5.54
CA ARG A 548 -9.75 -23.80 -5.07
C ARG A 548 -8.84 -24.35 -3.97
N ARG A 549 -9.36 -25.18 -3.06
CA ARG A 549 -8.54 -25.85 -2.04
C ARG A 549 -7.55 -26.81 -2.69
N LEU A 550 -8.00 -27.59 -3.68
CA LEU A 550 -7.16 -28.52 -4.43
C LEU A 550 -6.06 -27.80 -5.22
N GLN A 551 -6.43 -26.73 -5.92
CA GLN A 551 -5.49 -25.86 -6.63
C GLN A 551 -4.40 -25.34 -5.68
N ARG A 552 -4.78 -24.85 -4.49
CA ARG A 552 -3.81 -24.26 -3.55
C ARG A 552 -2.89 -25.27 -2.88
N ARG A 553 -3.36 -26.49 -2.60
CA ARG A 553 -2.61 -27.48 -1.81
C ARG A 553 -1.81 -28.47 -2.66
N GLU A 554 -2.35 -28.86 -3.81
CA GLU A 554 -1.87 -30.04 -4.55
C GLU A 554 -1.42 -29.70 -5.98
N CYS A 555 -2.07 -28.74 -6.65
CA CYS A 555 -1.79 -28.42 -8.06
C CYS A 555 -1.78 -26.89 -8.32
N PRO A 556 -0.84 -26.12 -7.74
CA PRO A 556 -0.84 -24.65 -7.80
C PRO A 556 -0.60 -24.07 -9.20
N THR A 557 -0.05 -24.86 -10.12
CA THR A 557 0.17 -24.48 -11.52
C THR A 557 -0.99 -24.88 -12.44
N GLU A 558 -1.94 -25.68 -11.95
CA GLU A 558 -3.10 -26.11 -12.71
C GLU A 558 -4.20 -25.03 -12.63
N LEU A 559 -4.90 -24.79 -13.73
CA LEU A 559 -5.90 -23.73 -13.82
C LEU A 559 -7.22 -24.15 -13.21
N LEU A 560 -7.93 -23.19 -12.61
CA LEU A 560 -9.17 -23.45 -11.89
C LEU A 560 -10.23 -24.11 -12.78
N GLY A 561 -10.35 -23.68 -14.04
CA GLY A 561 -11.26 -24.29 -15.01
C GLY A 561 -10.92 -25.75 -15.31
N ALA A 562 -9.64 -26.07 -15.52
CA ALA A 562 -9.17 -27.44 -15.74
C ALA A 562 -9.43 -28.33 -14.52
N ILE A 563 -9.19 -27.82 -13.31
CA ILE A 563 -9.48 -28.52 -12.06
C ILE A 563 -10.99 -28.78 -11.91
N LEU A 564 -11.83 -27.79 -12.19
CA LEU A 564 -13.29 -27.93 -12.11
C LEU A 564 -13.82 -28.98 -13.08
N VAL A 565 -13.25 -29.07 -14.29
CA VAL A 565 -13.62 -30.09 -15.29
C VAL A 565 -13.08 -31.46 -14.93
N ARG A 566 -11.83 -31.53 -14.47
CA ARG A 566 -11.19 -32.78 -14.01
C ARG A 566 -11.93 -33.39 -12.82
N LEU A 567 -12.48 -32.56 -11.93
CA LEU A 567 -13.31 -32.98 -10.80
C LEU A 567 -14.75 -33.32 -11.21
N GLY A 568 -15.13 -33.16 -12.48
CA GLY A 568 -16.47 -33.42 -12.99
C GLY A 568 -17.52 -32.45 -12.46
N PHE A 569 -17.11 -31.26 -11.97
CA PHE A 569 -18.04 -30.27 -11.44
C PHE A 569 -18.70 -29.44 -12.55
N VAL A 570 -18.06 -29.33 -13.71
CA VAL A 570 -18.56 -28.57 -14.86
C VAL A 570 -18.00 -29.16 -16.15
N GLU A 571 -18.76 -29.06 -17.24
CA GLU A 571 -18.31 -29.47 -18.56
C GLU A 571 -17.32 -28.48 -19.17
N ALA A 572 -16.37 -28.99 -19.95
CA ALA A 572 -15.36 -28.19 -20.66
C ALA A 572 -15.97 -27.06 -21.50
N GLU A 573 -17.08 -27.35 -22.20
CA GLU A 573 -17.76 -26.41 -23.08
C GLU A 573 -18.41 -25.26 -22.30
N ALA A 574 -18.92 -25.54 -21.10
CA ALA A 574 -19.50 -24.51 -20.23
C ALA A 574 -18.42 -23.57 -19.67
N VAL A 575 -17.24 -24.10 -19.34
CA VAL A 575 -16.09 -23.28 -18.95
C VAL A 575 -15.61 -22.41 -20.10
N ARG A 576 -15.54 -22.97 -21.32
CA ARG A 576 -15.18 -22.21 -22.53
C ARG A 576 -16.15 -21.04 -22.75
N GLY A 577 -17.46 -21.29 -22.75
CA GLY A 577 -18.46 -20.23 -22.97
C GLY A 577 -18.37 -19.10 -21.94
N VAL A 578 -18.11 -19.41 -20.67
CA VAL A 578 -17.94 -18.38 -19.62
C VAL A 578 -16.64 -17.57 -19.81
N LEU A 579 -15.56 -18.20 -20.28
CA LEU A 579 -14.31 -17.51 -20.58
C LEU A 579 -14.44 -16.60 -21.81
N GLU A 580 -15.21 -16.99 -22.82
CA GLU A 580 -15.49 -16.16 -24.00
C GLU A 580 -16.23 -14.88 -23.63
N GLU A 581 -17.26 -15.01 -22.80
CA GLU A 581 -18.02 -13.87 -22.31
C GLU A 581 -17.18 -12.99 -21.39
N GLN A 582 -16.38 -13.58 -20.51
CA GLN A 582 -15.45 -12.84 -19.66
C GLN A 582 -14.48 -12.02 -20.51
N ALA A 583 -13.93 -12.62 -21.57
CA ALA A 583 -13.04 -11.93 -22.48
C ALA A 583 -13.74 -10.79 -23.23
N LEU A 584 -14.96 -11.02 -23.71
CA LEU A 584 -15.76 -10.00 -24.39
C LEU A 584 -16.12 -8.83 -23.46
N GLU A 585 -16.56 -9.11 -22.24
CA GLU A 585 -16.89 -8.07 -21.26
C GLU A 585 -15.65 -7.29 -20.84
N ALA A 586 -14.51 -7.97 -20.67
CA ALA A 586 -13.25 -7.30 -20.43
C ALA A 586 -12.86 -6.36 -21.58
N LEU A 587 -13.01 -6.79 -22.84
CA LEU A 587 -12.72 -5.94 -23.98
C LEU A 587 -13.66 -4.74 -24.08
N VAL A 588 -14.97 -4.93 -23.84
CA VAL A 588 -15.94 -3.82 -23.83
C VAL A 588 -15.54 -2.76 -22.80
N GLU A 589 -15.17 -3.18 -21.60
CA GLU A 589 -14.71 -2.27 -20.55
C GLU A 589 -13.41 -1.57 -20.93
N LEU A 590 -12.41 -2.33 -21.39
CA LEU A 590 -11.09 -1.78 -21.70
C LEU A 590 -11.10 -0.84 -22.92
N ILE A 591 -11.95 -1.09 -23.92
CA ILE A 591 -12.11 -0.19 -25.08
C ILE A 591 -12.80 1.12 -24.64
N GLY A 592 -13.65 1.07 -23.62
CA GLY A 592 -14.28 2.26 -23.04
C GLY A 592 -13.33 3.17 -22.26
N TRP A 593 -12.07 2.78 -22.06
CA TRP A 593 -11.08 3.60 -21.36
C TRP A 593 -10.51 4.67 -22.30
N SER A 594 -10.91 5.91 -22.08
CA SER A 594 -10.54 7.07 -22.92
C SER A 594 -9.19 7.70 -22.59
N GLY A 595 -8.41 7.12 -21.67
CA GLY A 595 -7.07 7.58 -21.28
C GLY A 595 -6.34 6.52 -20.46
N GLY A 596 -5.00 6.54 -20.45
CA GLY A 596 -4.18 5.57 -19.72
C GLY A 596 -2.91 5.13 -20.46
N CYS A 597 -2.21 4.14 -19.90
CA CYS A 597 -0.97 3.56 -20.46
C CYS A 597 -1.12 2.08 -20.77
N PHE A 598 -0.40 1.60 -21.78
CA PHE A 598 -0.32 0.17 -22.11
C PHE A 598 1.11 -0.31 -22.25
N ALA A 599 1.32 -1.61 -22.02
CA ALA A 599 2.58 -2.28 -22.29
C ALA A 599 2.35 -3.71 -22.79
N PHE A 600 3.12 -4.14 -23.78
CA PHE A 600 3.07 -5.49 -24.34
C PHE A 600 4.35 -6.27 -24.03
N ASP A 601 4.20 -7.40 -23.33
CA ASP A 601 5.29 -8.34 -23.04
C ASP A 601 5.17 -9.57 -23.96
N PRO A 602 6.10 -9.80 -24.91
CA PRO A 602 6.10 -10.99 -25.75
C PRO A 602 6.54 -12.23 -24.96
N ASP A 603 5.71 -13.28 -24.94
CA ASP A 603 6.05 -14.53 -24.25
C ASP A 603 7.20 -15.27 -24.95
N THR A 604 8.27 -15.60 -24.21
CA THR A 604 9.44 -16.36 -24.76
C THR A 604 9.47 -17.85 -24.43
N GLN A 605 8.41 -18.43 -23.86
CA GLN A 605 8.30 -19.90 -23.74
C GLN A 605 6.89 -20.38 -24.12
N PRO A 606 6.76 -21.37 -25.02
CA PRO A 606 5.49 -22.04 -25.24
C PRO A 606 5.27 -22.98 -24.04
N THR A 607 4.52 -22.55 -23.04
CA THR A 607 4.06 -23.46 -21.98
C THR A 607 3.26 -24.58 -22.63
N ALA A 608 3.78 -25.79 -22.46
CA ALA A 608 3.34 -27.02 -23.09
C ALA A 608 1.89 -27.38 -22.74
N ALA A 609 1.30 -28.17 -23.64
CA ALA A 609 -0.10 -28.49 -23.80
C ALA A 609 -0.79 -29.25 -22.64
N HIS A 610 -2.13 -29.11 -22.66
CA HIS A 610 -3.20 -30.09 -22.32
C HIS A 610 -4.05 -29.79 -21.05
N PRO A 611 -5.33 -30.23 -21.04
CA PRO A 611 -6.53 -29.68 -21.71
C PRO A 611 -7.30 -28.72 -20.79
N LEU A 612 -7.82 -27.62 -21.32
CA LEU A 612 -8.69 -26.63 -20.62
C LEU A 612 -7.99 -25.59 -19.74
N GLY A 613 -6.74 -25.28 -20.07
CA GLY A 613 -6.19 -23.95 -19.78
C GLY A 613 -6.40 -22.95 -20.92
N PRO A 614 -6.02 -21.67 -20.78
CA PRO A 614 -6.04 -20.65 -21.84
C PRO A 614 -5.08 -20.96 -23.01
N GLY A 615 -4.68 -22.23 -23.18
CA GLY A 615 -4.03 -22.75 -24.38
C GLY A 615 -4.99 -23.27 -25.45
N ASP A 616 -6.25 -23.60 -25.11
CA ASP A 616 -7.28 -24.10 -26.05
C ASP A 616 -8.36 -23.05 -26.40
N LEU A 617 -8.35 -21.91 -25.72
CA LEU A 617 -9.20 -20.77 -26.05
C LEU A 617 -8.46 -19.93 -27.09
N ALA A 618 -8.93 -19.94 -28.33
CA ALA A 618 -8.39 -19.14 -29.43
C ALA A 618 -9.54 -18.37 -30.07
N LEU A 619 -9.81 -17.19 -29.54
CA LEU A 619 -10.91 -16.35 -29.98
C LEU A 619 -10.43 -15.43 -31.09
N ASP A 620 -11.23 -15.35 -32.16
CA ASP A 620 -10.97 -14.43 -33.24
C ASP A 620 -11.04 -13.01 -32.72
N THR A 621 -9.86 -12.38 -32.64
CA THR A 621 -9.69 -11.02 -32.13
C THR A 621 -10.51 -10.01 -32.92
N GLN A 622 -10.67 -10.20 -34.23
CA GLN A 622 -11.47 -9.30 -35.08
C GLN A 622 -12.96 -9.47 -34.79
N ALA A 623 -13.44 -10.71 -34.65
CA ALA A 623 -14.84 -10.97 -34.32
C ALA A 623 -15.22 -10.43 -32.93
N LEU A 624 -14.36 -10.65 -31.93
CA LEU A 624 -14.54 -10.11 -30.57
C LEU A 624 -14.51 -8.59 -30.54
N LEU A 625 -13.61 -7.96 -31.30
CA LEU A 625 -13.50 -6.51 -31.35
C LEU A 625 -14.75 -5.88 -31.97
N LEU A 626 -15.24 -6.44 -33.08
CA LEU A 626 -16.48 -5.97 -33.72
C LEU A 626 -17.69 -6.11 -32.80
N GLU A 627 -17.80 -7.24 -32.09
CA GLU A 627 -18.88 -7.46 -31.13
C GLU A 627 -18.79 -6.53 -29.91
N ALA A 628 -17.58 -6.26 -29.42
CA ALA A 628 -17.36 -5.30 -28.33
C ALA A 628 -17.76 -3.87 -28.75
N LEU A 629 -17.33 -3.43 -29.94
CA LEU A 629 -17.69 -2.12 -30.48
C LEU A 629 -19.20 -1.98 -30.73
N ARG A 630 -19.87 -3.05 -31.20
CA ARG A 630 -21.32 -3.07 -31.35
C ARG A 630 -22.03 -2.85 -30.02
N ARG A 631 -21.61 -3.53 -28.95
CA ARG A 631 -22.18 -3.36 -27.60
C ARG A 631 -21.98 -1.96 -27.05
N ILE A 632 -20.83 -1.34 -27.33
CA ILE A 632 -20.54 0.03 -26.92
C ILE A 632 -21.46 1.02 -27.66
N ASP A 633 -21.62 0.88 -28.98
CA ASP A 633 -22.54 1.72 -29.77
C ASP A 633 -24.00 1.54 -29.32
N GLU A 634 -24.42 0.31 -29.01
CA GLU A 634 -25.76 0.04 -28.48
C GLU A 634 -26.01 0.63 -27.09
N ALA A 635 -25.00 0.65 -26.21
CA ALA A 635 -25.11 1.27 -24.89
C ALA A 635 -25.10 2.81 -24.95
N ALA A 636 -24.58 3.39 -26.05
CA ALA A 636 -24.52 4.84 -26.26
C ALA A 636 -25.80 5.43 -26.90
N ARG A 637 -26.70 4.58 -27.42
CA ARG A 637 -28.00 4.95 -28.00
C ARG A 637 -29.12 4.79 -26.99
#